data_AF-A0AAV9HS01-F1
#
_entry.id   AF-A0AAV9HS01-F1
#
_cell.length_a   1.000
_cell.length_b   1.000
_cell.length_c   1.000
_cell.angle_alpha   90.00
_cell.angle_beta   90.00
_cell.angle_gamma   90.00
#
_symmetry.space_group_name_H-M   'P 1'
#
loop_
_entity.id
_entity.type
_entity.pdbx_description
1 polymer ?
#
loop_
_entity_poly.entity_id
_entity_poly.type
_entity_poly.pdbx_seq_one_letter_code
_entity_poly.pdbx_strand_id
1 'polypeptide(L)'
;MEAAGLAIGIVSLYTTCRDCYSFFTTVKTAEAESSTHLRELVIQQSILKAWGFHWQIQNDDRGGSQQTGPSQTNQKRTKLHEYLLSNRFKAEGVYNTLSALADTLSNQEKLIKRYGIQFQPTHAIQDTQQLTNNVRLSLQNTTIEDINPVVSEVKSRLSMLNKFKWALKDKENFKALISDLRSHSESLYRLCPETAFGSMNIYLTLDCLARQESPAGLKWTSRIAAEHAGIDERSSVVREGYELLASAATLKASVNLNRGKGQAEDISLTSIGESQPEMSYLGKGLAFFKGEVVYVEMRDYRGPPLGLTPEQKQKIKRQRRRAQLLKSLPADVIASRYFNQTGDSMDQIDGESSSEEAEDEPIKPVRPADPKLRALIKNFFSTFEGENKMKSVYGLNIAGMIDHTDGEHRGHCSILYKLPGTIGLQSRERPAENLKLRAPMTLKSLLGTKGKQGIRSTLGARFELARNLVRAVCLLHSSGWLHKNIRAESVMFFPEHVNALQEDRYEIKIEIDVSKPVLMGYIFSRPDDIELHLPLGQTSRHQLPVPQKNQPIALSSSNTGLRNRASDSTTMWVTERPSFDNNKIPKRRTGSARASSIYGRDMLNRLTVTEQFEDINISGFTLDYYQHPAKHADPKRQYRHAYDVYSLGILLLEVGLWEELKNYDDLGSGYNAIPDYDDEDQYERRRWICREYLDRLRWACGDVYADVVLSCLMVDSTDDEVAKASERELCARLVADLEGCQA
;
A
#
# COMPACT_ATOMS: atom_id res chain seq x y z
N MET A 1 43.18 0.04 18.67
CA MET A 1 42.63 0.32 17.32
C MET A 1 41.75 1.57 17.35
N GLU A 2 41.91 2.53 16.44
CA GLU A 2 40.92 3.61 16.26
C GLU A 2 39.57 2.99 15.93
N ALA A 3 38.50 3.47 16.56
CA ALA A 3 37.16 2.91 16.41
C ALA A 3 36.64 2.90 14.96
N ALA A 4 37.23 3.70 14.07
CA ALA A 4 36.93 3.70 12.64
C ALA A 4 37.32 2.36 12.00
N GLY A 5 38.47 1.79 12.36
CA GLY A 5 38.93 0.49 11.87
C GLY A 5 38.03 -0.67 12.32
N LEU A 6 37.43 -0.57 13.51
CA LEU A 6 36.52 -1.59 14.04
C LEU A 6 35.23 -1.71 13.23
N ALA A 7 34.55 -0.59 12.97
CA ALA A 7 33.30 -0.59 12.22
C ALA A 7 33.52 -1.08 10.77
N ILE A 8 34.63 -0.65 10.13
CA ILE A 8 35.02 -1.12 8.80
C ILE A 8 35.27 -2.63 8.79
N GLY A 9 35.98 -3.14 9.80
CA GLY A 9 36.24 -4.57 9.96
C GLY A 9 34.96 -5.40 10.14
N ILE A 10 34.03 -4.95 11.00
CA ILE A 10 32.73 -5.61 11.20
C ILE A 10 31.91 -5.61 9.91
N VAL A 11 31.90 -4.49 9.17
CA VAL A 11 31.22 -4.41 7.87
C VAL A 11 31.83 -5.43 6.89
N SER A 12 33.17 -5.52 6.80
CA SER A 12 33.80 -6.49 5.91
C SER A 12 33.57 -7.94 6.34
N LEU A 13 33.44 -8.22 7.64
CA LEU A 13 33.10 -9.55 8.13
C LEU A 13 31.65 -9.90 7.80
N TYR A 14 30.74 -8.96 8.01
CA TYR A 14 29.34 -9.07 7.61
C TYR A 14 29.18 -9.40 6.12
N THR A 15 29.85 -8.65 5.23
CA THR A 15 29.76 -8.90 3.78
C THR A 15 30.28 -10.29 3.44
N THR A 16 31.38 -10.72 4.08
CA THR A 16 31.93 -12.06 3.87
C THR A 16 30.94 -13.16 4.33
N CYS A 17 30.27 -12.98 5.47
CA CYS A 17 29.21 -13.88 5.92
C CYS A 17 28.04 -13.96 4.93
N ARG A 18 27.61 -12.81 4.39
CA ARG A 18 26.55 -12.73 3.37
C ARG A 18 26.94 -13.48 2.09
N ASP A 19 28.20 -13.37 1.68
CA ASP A 19 28.72 -14.06 0.50
C ASP A 19 28.79 -15.58 0.74
N CYS A 20 29.17 -16.01 1.95
CA CYS A 20 29.11 -17.41 2.36
C CYS A 20 27.67 -17.98 2.32
N TYR A 21 26.66 -17.23 2.78
CA TYR A 21 25.27 -17.65 2.61
C TYR A 21 24.85 -17.75 1.13
N SER A 22 25.37 -16.85 0.29
CA SER A 22 25.05 -16.81 -1.13
C SER A 22 25.51 -18.10 -1.83
N PHE A 23 26.68 -18.64 -1.47
CA PHE A 23 27.16 -19.93 -1.97
C PHE A 23 26.15 -21.09 -1.80
N PHE A 24 25.46 -21.15 -0.66
CA PHE A 24 24.47 -22.19 -0.40
C PHE A 24 23.08 -21.88 -0.99
N THR A 25 22.72 -20.61 -1.15
CA THR A 25 21.37 -20.19 -1.56
C THR A 25 21.21 -19.99 -3.07
N THR A 26 22.29 -19.90 -3.84
CA THR A 26 22.25 -19.75 -5.32
C THR A 26 21.88 -21.03 -6.08
N VAL A 27 21.86 -22.20 -5.41
CA VAL A 27 21.57 -23.49 -6.05
C VAL A 27 20.06 -23.64 -6.27
N LYS A 28 19.60 -23.39 -7.50
CA LYS A 28 18.18 -23.48 -7.92
C LYS A 28 17.66 -24.90 -8.14
N THR A 29 18.53 -25.92 -8.09
CA THR A 29 18.21 -27.30 -8.49
C THR A 29 18.28 -28.23 -7.29
N ALA A 30 17.21 -28.33 -6.51
CA ALA A 30 17.07 -29.42 -5.57
C ALA A 30 15.60 -29.86 -5.46
N GLU A 31 15.42 -31.18 -5.38
CA GLU A 31 14.13 -31.89 -5.28
C GLU A 31 13.23 -31.33 -4.16
N ALA A 32 11.92 -31.61 -4.26
CA ALA A 32 10.86 -30.95 -3.50
C ALA A 32 11.04 -30.93 -1.97
N GLU A 33 11.73 -31.91 -1.36
CA GLU A 33 12.03 -31.93 0.08
C GLU A 33 13.35 -31.25 0.47
N SER A 34 14.36 -31.26 -0.40
CA SER A 34 15.57 -30.46 -0.24
C SER A 34 15.23 -28.96 -0.24
N SER A 35 14.07 -28.60 -0.79
CA SER A 35 13.54 -27.23 -0.79
C SER A 35 13.18 -26.69 0.60
N THR A 36 12.84 -27.52 1.60
CA THR A 36 12.41 -27.01 2.93
C THR A 36 13.58 -26.43 3.72
N HIS A 37 14.65 -27.20 3.86
CA HIS A 37 15.85 -26.75 4.58
C HIS A 37 16.57 -25.62 3.82
N LEU A 38 16.52 -25.62 2.48
CA LEU A 38 17.01 -24.49 1.68
C LEU A 38 16.18 -23.21 1.93
N ARG A 39 14.85 -23.31 2.10
CA ARG A 39 14.01 -22.16 2.47
C ARG A 39 14.37 -21.64 3.86
N GLU A 40 14.59 -22.53 4.82
CA GLU A 40 15.01 -22.15 6.17
C GLU A 40 16.36 -21.41 6.13
N LEU A 41 17.30 -21.87 5.29
CA LEU A 41 18.56 -21.18 5.07
C LEU A 41 18.38 -19.79 4.44
N VAL A 42 17.44 -19.63 3.49
CA VAL A 42 17.09 -18.33 2.91
C VAL A 42 16.49 -17.40 3.97
N ILE A 43 15.68 -17.91 4.89
CA ILE A 43 15.18 -17.12 6.03
C ILE A 43 16.35 -16.65 6.89
N GLN A 44 17.28 -17.53 7.26
CA GLN A 44 18.47 -17.14 8.05
C GLN A 44 19.37 -16.12 7.33
N GLN A 45 19.55 -16.26 6.01
CA GLN A 45 20.24 -15.25 5.21
C GLN A 45 19.50 -13.91 5.23
N SER A 46 18.17 -13.93 5.13
CA SER A 46 17.34 -12.72 5.13
C SER A 46 17.37 -12.00 6.49
N ILE A 47 17.46 -12.75 7.59
CA ILE A 47 17.69 -12.22 8.95
C ILE A 47 19.03 -11.49 9.02
N LEU A 48 20.11 -12.08 8.48
CA LEU A 48 21.40 -11.40 8.38
C LEU A 48 21.31 -10.13 7.51
N LYS A 49 20.61 -10.17 6.38
CA LYS A 49 20.38 -8.97 5.55
C LYS A 49 19.61 -7.88 6.28
N ALA A 50 18.56 -8.24 7.04
CA ALA A 50 17.80 -7.30 7.86
C ALA A 50 18.69 -6.57 8.88
N TRP A 51 19.61 -7.31 9.51
CA TRP A 51 20.62 -6.71 10.40
C TRP A 51 21.51 -5.70 9.66
N GLY A 52 22.07 -6.08 8.51
CA GLY A 52 22.91 -5.17 7.71
C GLY A 52 22.15 -3.93 7.20
N PHE A 53 20.88 -4.13 6.83
CA PHE A 53 19.97 -3.06 6.42
C PHE A 53 19.75 -2.02 7.54
N HIS A 54 19.45 -2.45 8.76
CA HIS A 54 19.24 -1.55 9.90
C HIS A 54 20.46 -0.64 10.16
N TRP A 55 21.65 -1.21 9.96
CA TRP A 55 22.93 -0.55 10.13
C TRP A 55 23.41 0.23 8.90
N GLN A 56 22.59 0.26 7.84
CA GLN A 56 22.87 0.95 6.57
C GLN A 56 24.19 0.50 5.94
N ILE A 57 24.50 -0.80 6.04
CA ILE A 57 25.64 -1.39 5.34
C ILE A 57 25.27 -1.46 3.87
N GLN A 58 25.91 -0.64 3.04
CA GLN A 58 25.60 -0.55 1.61
C GLN A 58 25.79 -1.92 0.94
N ASN A 59 24.79 -2.36 0.18
CA ASN A 59 24.93 -3.46 -0.75
C ASN A 59 25.68 -2.93 -1.98
N ASP A 60 27.00 -3.05 -2.02
CA ASP A 60 27.81 -2.74 -3.21
C ASP A 60 27.59 -3.77 -4.34
N ASP A 61 26.36 -3.83 -4.87
CA ASP A 61 26.02 -4.46 -6.15
C ASP A 61 25.67 -3.39 -7.22
N ARG A 62 26.00 -2.10 -6.97
CA ARG A 62 25.98 -1.07 -8.01
C ARG A 62 27.17 -1.24 -8.95
N GLY A 63 27.05 -2.18 -9.88
CA GLY A 63 27.87 -2.18 -11.08
C GLY A 63 27.65 -0.88 -11.86
N GLY A 64 28.72 -0.07 -11.98
CA GLY A 64 28.85 0.94 -13.04
C GLY A 64 28.36 2.36 -12.72
N SER A 65 29.15 3.11 -11.96
CA SER A 65 29.67 4.39 -12.43
C SER A 65 30.76 4.87 -11.47
N GLN A 66 32.01 4.70 -11.89
CA GLN A 66 33.14 5.41 -11.30
C GLN A 66 32.93 6.90 -11.53
N GLN A 67 32.48 7.63 -10.50
CA GLN A 67 32.88 9.02 -10.36
C GLN A 67 34.19 9.02 -9.56
N THR A 68 35.29 9.11 -10.28
CA THR A 68 36.62 9.41 -9.76
C THR A 68 36.66 10.87 -9.32
N GLY A 69 36.53 11.10 -8.01
CA GLY A 69 36.84 12.38 -7.36
C GLY A 69 37.67 12.14 -6.11
N PRO A 70 38.82 12.83 -5.91
CA PRO A 70 39.66 12.62 -4.75
C PRO A 70 39.11 13.41 -3.56
N SER A 71 38.37 12.75 -2.67
CA SER A 71 38.12 13.27 -1.30
C SER A 71 37.96 12.13 -0.29
N GLN A 72 39.00 11.30 -0.18
CA GLN A 72 39.21 10.50 1.03
C GLN A 72 39.62 11.45 2.17
N THR A 73 38.68 11.94 2.99
CA THR A 73 38.95 12.40 4.37
C THR A 73 37.72 12.72 5.24
N ASN A 74 36.49 12.75 4.74
CA ASN A 74 35.29 12.92 5.60
C ASN A 74 34.36 11.71 5.50
N GLN A 75 34.82 10.57 6.00
CA GLN A 75 33.99 9.37 6.14
C GLN A 75 32.93 9.67 7.23
N LYS A 76 31.72 10.04 6.82
CA LYS A 76 30.58 10.24 7.74
C LYS A 76 30.52 9.03 8.68
N ARG A 77 30.57 9.26 9.99
CA ARG A 77 30.39 8.22 11.00
C ARG A 77 29.07 7.52 10.72
N THR A 78 29.10 6.22 10.43
CA THR A 78 27.88 5.45 10.16
C THR A 78 27.10 5.22 11.46
N LYS A 79 25.79 5.02 11.36
CA LYS A 79 24.92 4.68 12.51
C LYS A 79 25.47 3.50 13.33
N LEU A 80 26.02 2.50 12.64
CA LEU A 80 26.70 1.36 13.27
C LEU A 80 27.97 1.80 14.01
N HIS A 81 28.80 2.63 13.38
CA HIS A 81 30.04 3.10 14.00
C HIS A 81 29.77 3.85 15.30
N GLU A 82 28.78 4.74 15.34
CA GLU A 82 28.38 5.46 16.55
C GLU A 82 27.86 4.50 17.63
N TYR A 83 27.00 3.55 17.27
CA TYR A 83 26.47 2.58 18.21
C TYR A 83 27.56 1.70 18.86
N LEU A 84 28.47 1.18 18.04
CA LEU A 84 29.56 0.30 18.50
C LEU A 84 30.57 1.07 19.37
N LEU A 85 30.82 2.34 19.05
CA LEU A 85 31.64 3.24 19.85
C LEU A 85 31.08 3.42 21.26
N SER A 86 29.77 3.67 21.35
CA SER A 86 29.08 3.84 22.62
C SER A 86 28.88 2.52 23.38
N ASN A 87 29.02 1.37 22.73
CA ASN A 87 28.72 0.05 23.29
C ASN A 87 29.83 -0.98 23.02
N ARG A 88 31.01 -0.80 23.64
CA ARG A 88 32.18 -1.67 23.42
C ARG A 88 31.90 -3.17 23.62
N PHE A 89 31.19 -3.55 24.68
CA PHE A 89 30.84 -4.96 24.94
C PHE A 89 29.94 -5.56 23.85
N LYS A 90 29.01 -4.74 23.31
CA LYS A 90 28.16 -5.19 22.20
C LYS A 90 28.97 -5.32 20.92
N ALA A 91 29.98 -4.47 20.70
CA ALA A 91 30.87 -4.59 19.55
C ALA A 91 31.68 -5.88 19.56
N GLU A 92 32.19 -6.29 20.72
CA GLU A 92 32.84 -7.59 20.90
C GLU A 92 31.86 -8.74 20.68
N GLY A 93 30.64 -8.64 21.23
CA GLY A 93 29.58 -9.61 20.97
C GLY A 93 29.24 -9.76 19.49
N VAL A 94 29.13 -8.64 18.75
CA VAL A 94 28.84 -8.62 17.31
C VAL A 94 29.98 -9.30 16.55
N TYR A 95 31.22 -8.96 16.86
CA TYR A 95 32.39 -9.58 16.24
C TYR A 95 32.43 -11.10 16.48
N ASN A 96 32.26 -11.54 17.74
CA ASN A 96 32.28 -12.96 18.09
C ASN A 96 31.15 -13.72 17.40
N THR A 97 29.94 -13.13 17.35
CA THR A 97 28.79 -13.74 16.69
C THR A 97 28.99 -13.86 15.18
N LEU A 98 29.47 -12.80 14.52
CA LEU A 98 29.75 -12.85 13.07
C LEU A 98 30.91 -13.80 12.75
N SER A 99 31.93 -13.88 13.58
CA SER A 99 33.04 -14.82 13.41
C SER A 99 32.60 -16.27 13.57
N ALA A 100 31.73 -16.55 14.54
CA ALA A 100 31.13 -17.87 14.72
C ALA A 100 30.25 -18.26 13.52
N LEU A 101 29.44 -17.32 13.03
CA LEU A 101 28.62 -17.50 11.84
C LEU A 101 29.49 -17.76 10.59
N ALA A 102 30.57 -17.00 10.41
CA ALA A 102 31.53 -17.18 9.33
C ALA A 102 32.21 -18.55 9.39
N ASP A 103 32.65 -18.99 10.57
CA ASP A 103 33.27 -20.31 10.76
C ASP A 103 32.28 -21.44 10.45
N THR A 104 31.04 -21.34 10.93
CA THR A 104 29.97 -22.32 10.67
C THR A 104 29.67 -22.46 9.17
N LEU A 105 29.72 -21.36 8.40
CA LEU A 105 29.46 -21.38 6.95
C LEU A 105 30.67 -21.72 6.07
N SER A 106 31.90 -21.50 6.55
CA SER A 106 33.11 -21.61 5.71
C SER A 106 34.02 -22.79 6.06
N ASN A 107 33.89 -23.37 7.25
CA ASN A 107 34.77 -24.45 7.71
C ASN A 107 34.39 -25.78 7.04
N GLN A 108 35.17 -26.16 6.02
CA GLN A 108 34.93 -27.36 5.22
C GLN A 108 34.84 -28.64 6.07
N GLU A 109 35.68 -28.81 7.10
CA GLU A 109 35.65 -29.99 7.96
C GLU A 109 34.34 -30.08 8.74
N LYS A 110 33.87 -28.96 9.33
CA LYS A 110 32.57 -28.91 10.01
C LYS A 110 31.42 -29.18 9.04
N LEU A 111 31.45 -28.57 7.86
CA LEU A 111 30.44 -28.76 6.81
C LEU A 111 30.31 -30.24 6.42
N ILE A 112 31.44 -30.95 6.26
CA ILE A 112 31.43 -32.37 5.90
C ILE A 112 31.06 -33.26 7.09
N LYS A 113 31.76 -33.12 8.22
CA LYS A 113 31.68 -34.08 9.34
C LYS A 113 30.48 -33.86 10.25
N ARG A 114 30.10 -32.60 10.51
CA ARG A 114 29.03 -32.25 11.46
C ARG A 114 27.71 -31.97 10.76
N TYR A 115 27.75 -31.36 9.58
CA TYR A 115 26.56 -30.88 8.88
C TYR A 115 26.15 -31.72 7.66
N GLY A 116 26.92 -32.76 7.31
CA GLY A 116 26.54 -33.73 6.28
C GLY A 116 26.54 -33.18 4.86
N ILE A 117 27.41 -32.21 4.55
CA ILE A 117 27.56 -31.64 3.20
C ILE A 117 28.65 -32.39 2.44
N GLN A 118 28.35 -32.80 1.20
CA GLN A 118 29.32 -33.38 0.28
C GLN A 118 29.77 -32.35 -0.74
N PHE A 119 31.08 -32.32 -1.03
CA PHE A 119 31.66 -31.46 -2.05
C PHE A 119 32.13 -32.31 -3.24
N GLN A 120 31.75 -31.89 -4.45
CA GLN A 120 32.17 -32.47 -5.72
C GLN A 120 33.00 -31.44 -6.50
N PRO A 121 34.21 -31.77 -6.98
CA PRO A 121 35.03 -30.86 -7.77
C PRO A 121 34.28 -30.41 -9.04
N THR A 122 34.30 -29.12 -9.36
CA THR A 122 33.73 -28.63 -10.64
C THR A 122 34.63 -28.89 -11.84
N HIS A 123 35.92 -29.16 -11.61
CA HIS A 123 36.92 -29.52 -12.63
C HIS A 123 37.77 -30.70 -12.16
N ALA A 124 38.37 -31.43 -13.11
CA ALA A 124 39.35 -32.48 -12.81
C ALA A 124 40.63 -31.84 -12.25
N ILE A 125 40.71 -31.70 -10.92
CA ILE A 125 41.90 -31.20 -10.23
C ILE A 125 42.89 -32.36 -10.10
N GLN A 126 44.10 -32.20 -10.65
CA GLN A 126 45.14 -33.24 -10.64
C GLN A 126 45.87 -33.39 -9.31
N ASP A 127 45.65 -32.52 -8.33
CA ASP A 127 46.27 -32.62 -7.00
C ASP A 127 45.21 -32.60 -5.89
N THR A 128 44.81 -33.79 -5.47
CA THR A 128 43.85 -34.04 -4.39
C THR A 128 44.43 -33.77 -2.99
N GLN A 129 45.70 -33.39 -2.86
CA GLN A 129 46.43 -33.37 -1.58
C GLN A 129 46.75 -31.99 -0.99
N GLN A 130 46.41 -30.86 -1.64
CA GLN A 130 46.77 -29.53 -1.11
C GLN A 130 45.65 -28.70 -0.45
N LEU A 131 44.40 -29.18 -0.40
CA LEU A 131 43.32 -28.34 0.12
C LEU A 131 42.95 -28.71 1.55
N THR A 132 43.43 -27.93 2.53
CA THR A 132 42.63 -27.41 3.66
C THR A 132 43.50 -26.58 4.62
N ASN A 133 43.35 -25.25 4.63
CA ASN A 133 43.72 -24.47 5.81
C ASN A 133 42.57 -24.62 6.83
N ASN A 134 42.62 -25.68 7.64
CA ASN A 134 41.64 -25.96 8.70
C ASN A 134 41.94 -25.20 10.00
N VAL A 135 42.38 -23.94 9.90
CA VAL A 135 42.66 -23.14 11.10
C VAL A 135 41.33 -22.95 11.83
N ARG A 136 41.12 -23.53 13.00
CA ARG A 136 39.91 -23.20 13.76
C ARG A 136 39.93 -21.70 14.03
N LEU A 137 38.89 -20.96 13.64
CA LEU A 137 38.70 -19.59 14.14
C LEU A 137 38.41 -19.76 15.64
N SER A 138 39.48 -19.82 16.45
CA SER A 138 39.40 -20.07 17.89
C SER A 138 38.73 -18.88 18.56
N LEU A 139 37.40 -18.95 18.74
CA LEU A 139 36.61 -17.94 19.45
C LEU A 139 37.00 -17.78 20.94
N GLN A 140 37.89 -18.63 21.45
CA GLN A 140 38.50 -18.47 22.77
C GLN A 140 39.81 -17.70 22.60
N ASN A 141 39.84 -16.49 23.15
CA ASN A 141 40.94 -15.51 23.14
C ASN A 141 41.12 -14.65 21.88
N THR A 142 40.23 -14.73 20.88
CA THR A 142 40.21 -13.73 19.79
C THR A 142 39.73 -12.40 20.30
N THR A 143 40.53 -11.36 20.09
CA THR A 143 40.15 -9.99 20.41
C THR A 143 39.62 -9.29 19.17
N ILE A 144 38.98 -8.14 19.36
CA ILE A 144 38.57 -7.25 18.28
C ILE A 144 39.75 -6.91 17.33
N GLU A 145 40.99 -7.03 17.77
CA GLU A 145 42.19 -6.76 16.98
C GLU A 145 42.42 -7.77 15.85
N ASP A 146 41.78 -8.95 15.94
CA ASP A 146 41.94 -10.04 14.99
C ASP A 146 40.96 -9.99 13.81
N ILE A 147 40.11 -8.95 13.71
CA ILE A 147 39.06 -8.87 12.68
C ILE A 147 39.61 -9.02 11.26
N ASN A 148 40.66 -8.28 10.89
CA ASN A 148 41.21 -8.31 9.54
C ASN A 148 41.81 -9.69 9.18
N PRO A 149 42.64 -10.31 10.06
CA PRO A 149 43.04 -11.71 9.91
C PRO A 149 41.85 -12.66 9.70
N VAL A 150 40.81 -12.57 10.52
CA VAL A 150 39.61 -13.42 10.40
C VAL A 150 38.92 -13.23 9.05
N VAL A 151 38.69 -11.99 8.62
CA VAL A 151 38.10 -11.69 7.31
C VAL A 151 38.90 -12.30 6.17
N SER A 152 40.22 -12.15 6.19
CA SER A 152 41.11 -12.67 5.14
C SER A 152 41.07 -14.20 5.05
N GLU A 153 41.03 -14.86 6.20
CA GLU A 153 40.95 -16.31 6.31
C GLU A 153 39.59 -16.84 5.82
N VAL A 154 38.48 -16.21 6.19
CA VAL A 154 37.14 -16.60 5.73
C VAL A 154 37.01 -16.41 4.22
N LYS A 155 37.51 -15.30 3.67
CA LYS A 155 37.52 -15.07 2.21
C LYS A 155 38.33 -16.15 1.47
N SER A 156 39.47 -16.55 2.03
CA SER A 156 40.27 -17.65 1.49
C SER A 156 39.49 -18.97 1.46
N ARG A 157 38.83 -19.32 2.57
CA ARG A 157 37.96 -20.52 2.64
C ARG A 157 36.82 -20.48 1.64
N LEU A 158 36.12 -19.36 1.54
CA LEU A 158 35.02 -19.19 0.58
C LEU A 158 35.51 -19.35 -0.86
N SER A 159 36.67 -18.78 -1.19
CA SER A 159 37.30 -18.96 -2.51
C SER A 159 37.62 -20.42 -2.82
N MET A 160 37.96 -21.23 -1.80
CA MET A 160 38.15 -22.67 -1.97
C MET A 160 36.82 -23.39 -2.13
N LEU A 161 35.80 -23.06 -1.34
CA LEU A 161 34.46 -23.65 -1.44
C LEU A 161 33.82 -23.41 -2.81
N ASN A 162 34.02 -22.22 -3.40
CA ASN A 162 33.51 -21.88 -4.74
C ASN A 162 34.09 -22.77 -5.87
N LYS A 163 35.17 -23.53 -5.62
CA LYS A 163 35.71 -24.54 -6.57
C LYS A 163 34.98 -25.88 -6.52
N PHE A 164 33.97 -26.01 -5.66
CA PHE A 164 33.21 -27.24 -5.49
C PHE A 164 31.71 -26.98 -5.70
N LYS A 165 31.04 -27.94 -6.34
CA LYS A 165 29.59 -28.11 -6.17
C LYS A 165 29.35 -28.82 -4.86
N TRP A 166 28.21 -28.55 -4.23
CA TRP A 166 27.84 -29.22 -3.00
C TRP A 166 26.53 -30.00 -3.15
N ALA A 167 26.37 -31.05 -2.36
CA ALA A 167 25.16 -31.85 -2.26
C ALA A 167 24.87 -32.20 -0.80
N LEU A 168 23.59 -32.36 -0.48
CA LEU A 168 23.13 -32.74 0.85
C LEU A 168 23.23 -34.27 1.02
N LYS A 169 24.09 -34.75 1.92
CA LYS A 169 24.23 -36.19 2.22
C LYS A 169 23.29 -36.64 3.33
N ASP A 170 23.18 -35.85 4.39
CA ASP A 170 22.44 -36.20 5.59
C ASP A 170 21.52 -35.04 6.00
N LYS A 171 20.20 -35.30 5.96
CA LYS A 171 19.16 -34.32 6.27
C LYS A 171 19.17 -33.92 7.76
N GLU A 172 19.40 -34.85 8.66
CA GLU A 172 19.36 -34.57 10.11
C GLU A 172 20.58 -33.75 10.54
N ASN A 173 21.75 -34.07 9.99
CA ASN A 173 22.96 -33.27 10.24
C ASN A 173 22.84 -31.85 9.68
N PHE A 174 22.13 -31.67 8.56
CA PHE A 174 21.91 -30.34 8.00
C PHE A 174 20.94 -29.49 8.84
N LYS A 175 19.95 -30.10 9.51
CA LYS A 175 19.16 -29.38 10.53
C LYS A 175 20.03 -28.82 11.66
N ALA A 176 21.11 -29.52 12.03
CA ALA A 176 22.06 -29.01 13.02
C ALA A 176 22.80 -27.75 12.51
N LEU A 177 23.11 -27.66 11.20
CA LEU A 177 23.63 -26.43 10.60
C LEU A 177 22.64 -25.29 10.74
N ILE A 178 21.39 -25.51 10.36
CA ILE A 178 20.37 -24.47 10.42
C ILE A 178 20.12 -24.02 11.87
N SER A 179 20.09 -24.96 12.81
CA SER A 179 19.97 -24.66 14.25
C SER A 179 21.12 -23.80 14.77
N ASP A 180 22.37 -24.12 14.39
CA ASP A 180 23.54 -23.31 14.76
C ASP A 180 23.48 -21.92 14.13
N LEU A 181 23.13 -21.82 12.84
CA LEU A 181 22.97 -20.54 12.14
C LEU A 181 21.87 -19.66 12.75
N ARG A 182 20.75 -20.26 13.13
CA ARG A 182 19.65 -19.59 13.84
C ARG A 182 20.11 -19.06 15.20
N SER A 183 20.83 -19.86 15.97
CA SER A 183 21.38 -19.42 17.26
C SER A 183 22.32 -18.21 17.11
N HIS A 184 23.16 -18.20 16.07
CA HIS A 184 24.01 -17.07 15.76
C HIS A 184 23.20 -15.84 15.31
N SER A 185 22.20 -16.00 14.44
CA SER A 185 21.40 -14.89 13.94
C SER A 185 20.53 -14.25 15.03
N GLU A 186 19.97 -15.06 15.94
CA GLU A 186 19.27 -14.61 17.15
C GLU A 186 20.17 -13.83 18.09
N SER A 187 21.39 -14.32 18.31
CA SER A 187 22.40 -13.63 19.12
C SER A 187 22.73 -12.26 18.52
N LEU A 188 22.83 -12.17 17.19
CA LEU A 188 23.10 -10.93 16.47
C LEU A 188 21.92 -9.94 16.57
N TYR A 189 20.68 -10.45 16.50
CA TYR A 189 19.47 -9.66 16.73
C TYR A 189 19.44 -9.06 18.15
N ARG A 190 19.72 -9.87 19.19
CA ARG A 190 19.72 -9.42 20.59
C ARG A 190 20.77 -8.36 20.91
N LEU A 191 21.80 -8.22 20.08
CA LEU A 191 22.83 -7.18 20.24
C LEU A 191 22.41 -5.82 19.66
N CYS A 192 21.26 -5.74 18.99
CA CYS A 192 20.69 -4.50 18.45
C CYS A 192 19.93 -3.70 19.53
N PRO A 193 19.74 -2.38 19.35
CA PRO A 193 18.86 -1.60 20.20
C PRO A 193 17.38 -2.00 19.97
N GLU A 194 16.52 -1.77 20.96
CA GLU A 194 15.09 -2.13 20.86
C GLU A 194 14.36 -1.43 19.70
N THR A 195 14.80 -0.22 19.38
CA THR A 195 14.29 0.57 18.26
C THR A 195 14.62 -0.02 16.89
N ALA A 196 15.46 -1.06 16.80
CA ALA A 196 15.84 -1.69 15.54
C ALA A 196 14.84 -2.73 15.02
N PHE A 197 14.05 -3.30 15.93
CA PHE A 197 13.37 -4.55 15.64
C PHE A 197 12.22 -4.42 14.64
N GLY A 198 11.46 -3.33 14.69
CA GLY A 198 10.35 -3.13 13.75
C GLY A 198 10.83 -2.99 12.31
N SER A 199 11.82 -2.14 12.04
CA SER A 199 12.44 -2.03 10.71
C SER A 199 13.09 -3.33 10.22
N MET A 200 13.80 -4.05 11.10
CA MET A 200 14.41 -5.34 10.76
C MET A 200 13.36 -6.41 10.42
N ASN A 201 12.28 -6.51 11.20
CA ASN A 201 11.21 -7.50 10.98
C ASN A 201 10.42 -7.22 9.69
N ILE A 202 10.19 -5.95 9.37
CA ILE A 202 9.57 -5.54 8.10
C ILE A 202 10.49 -5.88 6.93
N TYR A 203 11.79 -5.54 7.01
CA TYR A 203 12.75 -5.87 5.96
C TYR A 203 12.84 -7.38 5.73
N LEU A 204 12.95 -8.18 6.81
CA LEU A 204 12.96 -9.64 6.75
C LEU A 204 11.75 -10.16 5.96
N THR A 205 10.56 -9.65 6.28
CA THR A 205 9.32 -10.03 5.62
C THR A 205 9.35 -9.68 4.13
N LEU A 206 9.78 -8.46 3.79
CA LEU A 206 9.87 -8.00 2.41
C LEU A 206 10.88 -8.81 1.57
N ASP A 207 12.09 -9.09 2.10
CA ASP A 207 13.13 -9.84 1.37
C ASP A 207 12.72 -11.31 1.15
N CYS A 208 12.19 -11.97 2.20
CA CYS A 208 11.74 -13.37 2.12
C CYS A 208 10.60 -13.56 1.11
N LEU A 209 9.67 -12.61 1.04
CA LEU A 209 8.49 -12.71 0.17
C LEU A 209 8.71 -12.18 -1.23
N ALA A 210 9.78 -11.41 -1.48
CA ALA A 210 10.01 -10.78 -2.78
C ALA A 210 10.14 -11.75 -3.95
N ARG A 211 10.82 -12.89 -3.74
CA ARG A 211 11.15 -13.85 -4.82
C ARG A 211 10.21 -15.06 -4.86
N GLN A 212 9.24 -15.14 -3.96
CA GLN A 212 8.39 -16.32 -3.80
C GLN A 212 7.00 -16.10 -4.41
N GLU A 213 6.71 -16.83 -5.49
CA GLU A 213 5.42 -16.73 -6.19
C GLU A 213 4.54 -17.99 -6.01
N SER A 214 5.13 -19.16 -5.78
CA SER A 214 4.36 -20.39 -5.65
C SER A 214 3.53 -20.39 -4.34
N PRO A 215 2.20 -20.61 -4.37
CA PRO A 215 1.38 -20.69 -3.16
C PRO A 215 1.83 -21.79 -2.19
N ALA A 216 2.27 -22.94 -2.71
CA ALA A 216 2.80 -24.03 -1.89
C ALA A 216 4.07 -23.61 -1.14
N GLY A 217 4.98 -22.92 -1.82
CA GLY A 217 6.21 -22.40 -1.21
C GLY A 217 5.95 -21.36 -0.11
N LEU A 218 4.98 -20.48 -0.34
CA LEU A 218 4.59 -19.46 0.65
C LEU A 218 3.95 -20.09 1.89
N LYS A 219 3.11 -21.12 1.72
CA LYS A 219 2.56 -21.90 2.85
C LYS A 219 3.67 -22.59 3.65
N TRP A 220 4.71 -23.10 2.99
CA TRP A 220 5.88 -23.65 3.67
C TRP A 220 6.64 -22.59 4.47
N THR A 221 6.93 -21.43 3.88
CA THR A 221 7.56 -20.30 4.57
C THR A 221 6.74 -19.90 5.80
N SER A 222 5.40 -19.86 5.67
CA SER A 222 4.52 -19.57 6.81
C SER A 222 4.61 -20.61 7.92
N ARG A 223 4.64 -21.90 7.57
CA ARG A 223 4.72 -22.99 8.55
C ARG A 223 6.03 -22.95 9.32
N ILE A 224 7.16 -22.84 8.60
CA ILE A 224 8.50 -22.80 9.20
C ILE A 224 8.62 -21.59 10.14
N ALA A 225 8.16 -20.42 9.71
CA ALA A 225 8.17 -19.23 10.55
C ALA A 225 7.30 -19.39 11.80
N ALA A 226 6.09 -19.97 11.69
CA ALA A 226 5.24 -20.24 12.85
C ALA A 226 5.84 -21.26 13.82
N GLU A 227 6.50 -22.31 13.31
CA GLU A 227 7.23 -23.28 14.12
C GLU A 227 8.37 -22.62 14.90
N HIS A 228 9.14 -21.73 14.26
CA HIS A 228 10.21 -20.98 14.94
C HIS A 228 9.68 -20.00 15.99
N ALA A 229 8.55 -19.33 15.71
CA ALA A 229 7.89 -18.48 16.69
C ALA A 229 7.46 -19.26 17.95
N GLY A 230 7.09 -20.54 17.81
CA GLY A 230 6.70 -21.40 18.92
C GLY A 230 7.87 -21.94 19.76
N ILE A 231 9.08 -22.01 19.21
CA ILE A 231 10.27 -22.51 19.92
C ILE A 231 10.85 -21.44 20.86
N ASP A 232 10.74 -20.16 20.50
CA ASP A 232 11.32 -19.05 21.26
C ASP A 232 10.35 -18.48 22.30
N GLU A 233 10.10 -19.25 23.38
CA GLU A 233 9.30 -18.78 24.52
C GLU A 233 9.98 -17.65 25.33
N ARG A 234 11.30 -17.48 25.17
CA ARG A 234 12.13 -16.61 26.02
C ARG A 234 12.41 -15.22 25.43
N SER A 235 12.31 -15.05 24.11
CA SER A 235 12.61 -13.78 23.44
C SER A 235 11.43 -13.30 22.58
N SER A 236 10.65 -12.35 23.14
CA SER A 236 9.45 -11.76 22.50
C SER A 236 9.74 -11.21 21.10
N VAL A 237 10.91 -10.60 20.92
CA VAL A 237 11.20 -9.76 19.77
C VAL A 237 11.47 -10.55 18.48
N VAL A 238 12.32 -11.60 18.57
CA VAL A 238 12.61 -12.44 17.39
C VAL A 238 11.37 -13.23 17.01
N ARG A 239 10.62 -13.69 18.02
CA ARG A 239 9.32 -14.33 17.86
C ARG A 239 8.35 -13.44 17.08
N GLU A 240 8.20 -12.16 17.42
CA GLU A 240 7.35 -11.20 16.69
C GLU A 240 7.73 -11.11 15.20
N GLY A 241 9.03 -11.14 14.88
CA GLY A 241 9.50 -11.14 13.49
C GLY A 241 9.06 -12.38 12.71
N TYR A 242 9.13 -13.56 13.33
CA TYR A 242 8.66 -14.80 12.72
C TYR A 242 7.13 -14.85 12.60
N GLU A 243 6.38 -14.40 13.61
CA GLU A 243 4.91 -14.31 13.56
C GLU A 243 4.44 -13.39 12.43
N LEU A 244 5.14 -12.27 12.23
CA LEU A 244 4.89 -11.33 11.15
C LEU A 244 5.13 -11.97 9.78
N LEU A 245 6.29 -12.62 9.59
CA LEU A 245 6.63 -13.33 8.36
C LEU A 245 5.61 -14.44 8.07
N ALA A 246 5.19 -15.20 9.08
CA ALA A 246 4.20 -16.26 8.93
C ALA A 246 2.86 -15.71 8.43
N SER A 247 2.37 -14.66 9.07
CA SER A 247 1.10 -14.02 8.74
C SER A 247 1.13 -13.41 7.32
N ALA A 248 2.22 -12.72 6.97
CA ALA A 248 2.40 -12.12 5.65
C ALA A 248 2.54 -13.18 4.54
N ALA A 249 3.27 -14.28 4.81
CA ALA A 249 3.40 -15.40 3.88
C ALA A 249 2.06 -16.10 3.62
N THR A 250 1.24 -16.29 4.67
CA THR A 250 -0.12 -16.82 4.55
C THR A 250 -1.01 -15.92 3.69
N LEU A 251 -0.95 -14.61 3.92
CA LEU A 251 -1.70 -13.65 3.12
C LEU A 251 -1.26 -13.68 1.65
N LYS A 252 0.05 -13.62 1.38
CA LYS A 252 0.59 -13.70 0.01
C LYS A 252 0.20 -15.01 -0.69
N ALA A 253 0.20 -16.14 0.03
CA ALA A 253 -0.26 -17.41 -0.52
C ALA A 253 -1.74 -17.35 -0.92
N SER A 254 -2.58 -16.70 -0.10
CA SER A 254 -4.00 -16.47 -0.37
C SER A 254 -4.21 -15.58 -1.59
N VAL A 255 -3.45 -14.48 -1.70
CA VAL A 255 -3.44 -13.58 -2.85
C VAL A 255 -3.10 -14.36 -4.12
N ASN A 256 -2.00 -15.11 -4.11
CA ASN A 256 -1.54 -15.87 -5.28
C ASN A 256 -2.49 -17.02 -5.66
N LEU A 257 -3.18 -17.63 -4.69
CA LEU A 257 -4.16 -18.68 -4.97
C LEU A 257 -5.43 -18.14 -5.64
N ASN A 258 -5.86 -16.95 -5.24
CA ASN A 258 -7.05 -16.30 -5.80
C ASN A 258 -6.74 -15.40 -7.01
N ARG A 259 -5.45 -15.28 -7.36
CA ARG A 259 -4.97 -14.58 -8.55
C ARG A 259 -5.51 -15.27 -9.81
N GLY A 260 -6.11 -14.49 -10.71
CA GLY A 260 -6.55 -14.99 -12.03
C GLY A 260 -7.79 -15.90 -12.03
N LYS A 261 -8.45 -16.13 -10.88
CA LYS A 261 -9.76 -16.81 -10.85
C LYS A 261 -10.81 -15.93 -11.54
N GLY A 262 -11.07 -16.20 -12.82
CA GLY A 262 -12.22 -15.68 -13.55
C GLY A 262 -13.49 -16.42 -13.09
N GLN A 263 -14.55 -15.66 -12.80
CA GLN A 263 -15.80 -16.10 -12.16
C GLN A 263 -15.54 -17.18 -11.11
N ALA A 264 -15.34 -16.77 -9.85
CA ALA A 264 -15.38 -17.68 -8.72
C ALA A 264 -16.50 -18.69 -8.95
N GLU A 265 -16.17 -19.99 -8.99
CA GLU A 265 -17.15 -21.04 -8.77
C GLU A 265 -18.04 -20.54 -7.63
N ASP A 266 -19.36 -20.67 -7.76
CA ASP A 266 -20.30 -20.31 -6.70
C ASP A 266 -19.95 -21.16 -5.46
N ILE A 267 -18.94 -20.69 -4.71
CA ILE A 267 -18.73 -21.01 -3.31
C ILE A 267 -20.09 -20.71 -2.73
N SER A 268 -20.70 -21.73 -2.10
CA SER A 268 -22.02 -21.67 -1.49
C SER A 268 -22.13 -20.43 -0.59
N LEU A 269 -22.52 -19.33 -1.21
CA LEU A 269 -22.63 -18.00 -0.62
C LEU A 269 -24.10 -17.82 -0.35
N THR A 270 -24.68 -18.59 0.58
CA THR A 270 -26.11 -18.50 0.96
C THR A 270 -26.99 -18.11 -0.23
N SER A 271 -26.83 -18.84 -1.33
CA SER A 271 -27.54 -18.55 -2.57
C SER A 271 -28.96 -19.01 -2.36
N ILE A 272 -29.85 -18.04 -2.13
CA ILE A 272 -31.31 -18.11 -2.30
C ILE A 272 -31.88 -19.46 -1.83
N GLY A 273 -32.06 -19.62 -0.51
CA GLY A 273 -32.75 -20.79 0.03
C GLY A 273 -32.66 -20.98 1.55
N GLU A 274 -31.60 -20.50 2.19
CA GLU A 274 -31.46 -20.53 3.65
C GLU A 274 -31.79 -19.15 4.21
N SER A 275 -32.70 -19.12 5.20
CA SER A 275 -33.17 -17.94 5.94
C SER A 275 -32.06 -16.89 6.06
N GLN A 276 -32.21 -15.74 5.40
CA GLN A 276 -31.21 -14.68 5.49
C GLN A 276 -30.94 -14.41 6.99
N PRO A 277 -29.68 -14.45 7.45
CA PRO A 277 -29.38 -13.95 8.79
C PRO A 277 -29.86 -12.50 8.85
N GLU A 278 -30.88 -12.21 9.66
CA GLU A 278 -31.44 -10.87 9.82
C GLU A 278 -30.31 -9.90 10.21
N MET A 279 -29.97 -9.01 9.28
CA MET A 279 -29.01 -7.93 9.51
C MET A 279 -29.80 -6.65 9.73
N SER A 280 -29.64 -6.02 10.89
CA SER A 280 -30.27 -4.73 11.20
C SER A 280 -29.25 -3.60 11.21
N TYR A 281 -29.43 -2.62 10.33
CA TYR A 281 -28.55 -1.45 10.27
C TYR A 281 -28.77 -0.57 11.50
N LEU A 282 -27.67 -0.21 12.17
CA LEU A 282 -27.68 0.65 13.35
C LEU A 282 -27.28 2.10 13.00
N GLY A 283 -26.67 2.32 11.83
CA GLY A 283 -26.18 3.62 11.37
C GLY A 283 -24.68 3.82 11.59
N LYS A 284 -24.11 4.89 11.02
CA LYS A 284 -22.64 5.18 11.05
C LYS A 284 -21.77 4.02 10.53
N GLY A 285 -22.30 3.25 9.58
CA GLY A 285 -21.64 2.07 9.04
C GLY A 285 -21.67 0.84 9.96
N LEU A 286 -22.47 0.84 11.03
CA LEU A 286 -22.63 -0.32 11.91
C LEU A 286 -23.93 -1.07 11.62
N ALA A 287 -23.90 -2.38 11.82
CA ALA A 287 -25.07 -3.26 11.79
C ALA A 287 -24.98 -4.34 12.87
N PHE A 288 -26.11 -4.87 13.30
CA PHE A 288 -26.17 -6.08 14.12
C PHE A 288 -26.28 -7.30 13.21
N PHE A 289 -25.40 -8.27 13.41
CA PHE A 289 -25.31 -9.48 12.59
C PHE A 289 -24.86 -10.66 13.45
N LYS A 290 -25.64 -11.74 13.46
CA LYS A 290 -25.35 -13.00 14.18
C LYS A 290 -24.94 -12.80 15.66
N GLY A 291 -25.60 -11.87 16.36
CA GLY A 291 -25.37 -11.64 17.80
C GLY A 291 -24.23 -10.65 18.13
N GLU A 292 -23.57 -10.09 17.12
CA GLU A 292 -22.49 -9.11 17.29
C GLU A 292 -22.75 -7.84 16.47
N VAL A 293 -22.18 -6.71 16.90
CA VAL A 293 -22.14 -5.49 16.08
C VAL A 293 -20.93 -5.55 15.15
N VAL A 294 -21.17 -5.35 13.87
CA VAL A 294 -20.18 -5.37 12.79
C VAL A 294 -20.12 -4.03 12.07
N TYR A 295 -18.97 -3.72 11.48
CA TYR A 295 -18.83 -2.61 10.55
C TYR A 295 -19.14 -3.09 9.13
N VAL A 296 -19.95 -2.33 8.39
CA VAL A 296 -20.44 -2.67 7.06
C VAL A 296 -19.83 -1.73 6.02
N GLU A 297 -19.09 -2.29 5.08
CA GLU A 297 -18.62 -1.59 3.89
C GLU A 297 -19.44 -2.04 2.68
N MET A 298 -20.25 -1.12 2.13
CA MET A 298 -21.05 -1.35 0.94
C MET A 298 -20.23 -1.06 -0.31
N ARG A 299 -20.13 -2.03 -1.22
CA ARG A 299 -19.43 -1.91 -2.49
C ARG A 299 -20.41 -1.95 -3.65
N ASP A 300 -20.43 -0.89 -4.45
CA ASP A 300 -21.22 -0.82 -5.68
C ASP A 300 -20.50 -1.61 -6.78
N TYR A 301 -21.19 -2.61 -7.35
CA TYR A 301 -20.69 -3.34 -8.51
C TYR A 301 -21.45 -3.02 -9.80
N ARG A 302 -22.30 -2.00 -9.80
CA ARG A 302 -23.00 -1.58 -11.02
C ARG A 302 -22.06 -0.80 -11.92
N GLY A 303 -22.12 -1.11 -13.21
CA GLY A 303 -21.36 -0.44 -14.25
C GLY A 303 -21.83 0.99 -14.53
N PRO A 304 -21.31 1.60 -15.60
CA PRO A 304 -21.71 2.94 -15.99
C PRO A 304 -23.22 2.98 -16.28
N PRO A 305 -23.89 4.13 -16.08
CA PRO A 305 -25.25 4.30 -16.52
C PRO A 305 -25.37 4.02 -18.01
N LEU A 306 -26.29 3.14 -18.37
CA LEU A 306 -26.66 2.96 -19.78
C LEU A 306 -27.24 4.29 -20.29
N GLY A 307 -27.00 4.58 -21.56
CA GLY A 307 -27.66 5.70 -22.23
C GLY A 307 -29.17 5.62 -22.01
N LEU A 308 -29.80 6.78 -21.78
CA LEU A 308 -31.25 6.86 -21.51
C LEU A 308 -32.03 6.07 -22.57
N THR A 309 -32.92 5.19 -22.13
CA THR A 309 -33.79 4.44 -23.04
C THR A 309 -34.68 5.41 -23.83
N PRO A 310 -35.22 5.02 -25.00
CA PRO A 310 -36.14 5.88 -25.77
C PRO A 310 -37.31 6.39 -24.92
N GLU A 311 -37.84 5.55 -24.03
CA GLU A 311 -38.91 5.88 -23.09
C GLU A 311 -38.46 6.88 -22.03
N GLN A 312 -37.26 6.71 -21.45
CA GLN A 312 -36.69 7.67 -20.50
C GLN A 312 -36.41 9.03 -21.18
N LYS A 313 -35.91 9.03 -22.42
CA LYS A 313 -35.73 10.25 -23.23
C LYS A 313 -37.07 10.95 -23.50
N GLN A 314 -38.12 10.19 -23.81
CA GLN A 314 -39.48 10.75 -23.97
C GLN A 314 -40.04 11.30 -22.65
N LYS A 315 -39.83 10.61 -21.53
CA LYS A 315 -40.26 11.07 -20.21
C LYS A 315 -39.53 12.35 -19.77
N ILE A 316 -38.21 12.45 -20.00
CA ILE A 316 -37.43 13.70 -19.81
C ILE A 316 -37.96 14.81 -20.72
N LYS A 317 -38.26 14.50 -21.99
CA LYS A 317 -38.83 15.49 -22.92
C LYS A 317 -40.21 15.98 -22.47
N ARG A 318 -41.04 15.10 -21.90
CA ARG A 318 -42.35 15.43 -21.33
C ARG A 318 -42.21 16.28 -20.06
N GLN A 319 -41.32 15.92 -19.14
CA GLN A 319 -41.01 16.70 -17.93
C GLN A 319 -40.46 18.09 -18.28
N ARG A 320 -39.53 18.20 -19.24
CA ARG A 320 -39.00 19.50 -19.72
C ARG A 320 -40.10 20.37 -20.33
N ARG A 321 -40.98 19.80 -21.15
CA ARG A 321 -42.14 20.51 -21.73
C ARG A 321 -43.10 20.98 -20.65
N ARG A 322 -43.40 20.14 -19.65
CA ARG A 322 -44.26 20.48 -18.50
C ARG A 322 -43.64 21.60 -17.64
N ALA A 323 -42.34 21.53 -17.36
CA ALA A 323 -41.60 22.56 -16.62
C ALA A 323 -41.53 23.89 -17.39
N GLN A 324 -41.40 23.85 -18.73
CA GLN A 324 -41.46 25.05 -19.58
C GLN A 324 -42.87 25.66 -19.58
N LEU A 325 -43.92 24.83 -19.66
CA LEU A 325 -45.33 25.25 -19.56
C LEU A 325 -45.63 25.90 -18.20
N LEU A 326 -45.17 25.29 -17.10
CA LEU A 326 -45.31 25.84 -15.74
C LEU A 326 -44.57 27.17 -15.56
N LYS A 327 -43.40 27.34 -16.20
CA LYS A 327 -42.67 28.62 -16.20
C LYS A 327 -43.32 29.71 -17.05
N SER A 328 -44.17 29.35 -18.01
CA SER A 328 -44.88 30.28 -18.89
C SER A 328 -46.25 30.73 -18.37
N LEU A 329 -46.72 30.16 -17.25
CA LEU A 329 -48.02 30.49 -16.66
C LEU A 329 -47.89 31.67 -15.67
N PRO A 330 -48.86 32.61 -15.64
CA PRO A 330 -48.93 33.65 -14.61
C PRO A 330 -49.00 33.05 -13.20
N ALA A 331 -48.36 33.69 -12.22
CA ALA A 331 -48.24 33.17 -10.84
C ALA A 331 -49.60 32.89 -10.17
N ASP A 332 -50.60 33.65 -10.57
CA ASP A 332 -52.02 33.62 -10.20
C ASP A 332 -52.73 32.33 -10.66
N VAL A 333 -52.31 31.71 -11.75
CA VAL A 333 -52.82 30.41 -12.23
C VAL A 333 -52.12 29.23 -11.55
N ILE A 334 -50.86 29.43 -11.12
CA ILE A 334 -50.11 28.41 -10.38
C ILE A 334 -50.69 28.28 -8.96
N ALA A 335 -51.05 29.39 -8.31
CA ALA A 335 -51.67 29.40 -6.99
C ALA A 335 -53.04 28.71 -6.95
N SER A 336 -53.89 28.89 -7.97
CA SER A 336 -55.24 28.26 -8.00
C SER A 336 -55.21 26.73 -8.09
N ARG A 337 -54.13 26.13 -8.61
CA ARG A 337 -53.95 24.66 -8.61
C ARG A 337 -53.58 24.09 -7.24
N TYR A 338 -52.98 24.87 -6.36
CA TYR A 338 -52.63 24.44 -5.00
C TYR A 338 -53.74 24.68 -3.98
N PHE A 339 -54.69 25.57 -4.27
CA PHE A 339 -55.79 25.90 -3.34
C PHE A 339 -57.07 25.07 -3.52
N ASN A 340 -57.21 24.30 -4.60
CA ASN A 340 -58.42 23.49 -4.85
C ASN A 340 -58.43 22.10 -4.17
N GLN A 341 -57.51 21.81 -3.24
CA GLN A 341 -57.49 20.54 -2.50
C GLN A 341 -58.08 20.61 -1.07
N THR A 342 -58.70 21.73 -0.67
CA THR A 342 -59.40 21.81 0.62
C THR A 342 -60.78 22.45 0.44
N GLY A 343 -61.80 21.62 0.26
CA GLY A 343 -63.20 22.07 0.18
C GLY A 343 -64.16 20.94 -0.21
N ASP A 344 -64.89 20.46 0.78
CA ASP A 344 -65.85 19.36 0.80
C ASP A 344 -67.08 19.58 -0.11
N SER A 345 -67.42 18.61 -0.98
CA SER A 345 -68.80 18.16 -1.25
C SER A 345 -68.89 17.06 -2.32
N MET A 346 -69.71 16.07 -1.97
CA MET A 346 -70.17 14.89 -2.70
C MET A 346 -70.66 15.18 -4.13
N ASP A 347 -70.13 14.47 -5.15
CA ASP A 347 -70.93 13.78 -6.16
C ASP A 347 -70.07 12.89 -7.08
N GLN A 348 -70.67 11.75 -7.44
CA GLN A 348 -70.07 10.64 -8.19
C GLN A 348 -69.76 11.02 -9.64
N ILE A 349 -68.50 10.89 -10.05
CA ILE A 349 -68.12 10.65 -11.45
C ILE A 349 -67.06 9.55 -11.45
N ASP A 350 -67.43 8.38 -11.98
CA ASP A 350 -66.51 7.31 -12.34
C ASP A 350 -65.53 7.83 -13.41
N GLY A 351 -64.26 7.94 -13.04
CA GLY A 351 -63.17 8.31 -13.93
C GLY A 351 -61.85 7.97 -13.26
N GLU A 352 -61.14 7.02 -13.86
CA GLU A 352 -59.87 6.45 -13.43
C GLU A 352 -58.93 7.47 -12.75
N SER A 353 -58.81 7.36 -11.43
CA SER A 353 -57.77 8.02 -10.63
C SER A 353 -56.40 7.39 -10.96
N SER A 354 -55.81 7.81 -12.07
CA SER A 354 -54.38 7.60 -12.33
C SER A 354 -53.58 8.54 -11.44
N SER A 355 -52.77 7.97 -10.55
CA SER A 355 -51.91 8.64 -9.58
C SER A 355 -50.93 9.62 -10.24
N GLU A 356 -51.25 10.92 -10.25
CA GLU A 356 -50.35 11.97 -10.76
C GLU A 356 -49.09 12.20 -9.90
N GLU A 357 -49.01 11.63 -8.69
CA GLU A 357 -47.84 11.77 -7.80
C GLU A 357 -46.62 10.93 -8.23
N ALA A 358 -46.79 9.92 -9.08
CA ALA A 358 -45.69 9.04 -9.52
C ALA A 358 -44.81 9.63 -10.66
N GLU A 359 -45.16 10.81 -11.19
CA GLU A 359 -44.54 11.32 -12.42
C GLU A 359 -43.33 12.24 -12.21
N ASP A 360 -43.10 12.73 -10.98
CA ASP A 360 -42.02 13.66 -10.65
C ASP A 360 -40.78 13.01 -10.02
N GLU A 361 -40.74 11.67 -9.89
CA GLU A 361 -39.50 11.01 -9.47
C GLU A 361 -38.38 11.23 -10.52
N PRO A 362 -37.17 11.63 -10.08
CA PRO A 362 -36.04 11.80 -10.97
C PRO A 362 -35.73 10.46 -11.65
N ILE A 363 -35.69 10.45 -12.98
CA ILE A 363 -35.39 9.26 -13.77
C ILE A 363 -33.95 8.82 -13.44
N LYS A 364 -33.83 7.80 -12.58
CA LYS A 364 -32.54 7.22 -12.23
C LYS A 364 -32.03 6.43 -13.44
N PRO A 365 -30.84 6.74 -13.97
CA PRO A 365 -30.27 5.96 -15.05
C PRO A 365 -30.05 4.52 -14.57
N VAL A 366 -30.47 3.54 -15.37
CA VAL A 366 -30.29 2.12 -15.04
C VAL A 366 -28.80 1.80 -15.17
N ARG A 367 -28.19 1.41 -14.05
CA ARG A 367 -26.82 0.93 -14.00
C ARG A 367 -26.84 -0.60 -13.89
N PRO A 368 -26.49 -1.34 -14.96
CA PRO A 368 -26.49 -2.80 -14.93
C PRO A 368 -25.39 -3.31 -13.99
N ALA A 369 -25.57 -4.50 -13.42
CA ALA A 369 -24.52 -5.17 -12.66
C ALA A 369 -23.31 -5.46 -13.56
N ASP A 370 -22.11 -5.07 -13.14
CA ASP A 370 -20.86 -5.43 -13.80
C ASP A 370 -20.32 -6.74 -13.20
N PRO A 371 -20.32 -7.85 -13.95
CA PRO A 371 -19.85 -9.14 -13.45
C PRO A 371 -18.36 -9.13 -13.10
N LYS A 372 -17.54 -8.28 -13.76
CA LYS A 372 -16.12 -8.16 -13.45
C LYS A 372 -15.91 -7.49 -12.10
N LEU A 373 -16.64 -6.41 -11.83
CA LEU A 373 -16.55 -5.67 -10.57
C LEU A 373 -17.09 -6.52 -9.40
N ARG A 374 -18.18 -7.25 -9.62
CA ARG A 374 -18.72 -8.22 -8.66
C ARG A 374 -17.72 -9.35 -8.36
N ALA A 375 -17.06 -9.89 -9.38
CA ALA A 375 -16.01 -10.89 -9.21
C ALA A 375 -14.79 -10.33 -8.45
N LEU A 376 -14.41 -9.08 -8.69
CA LEU A 376 -13.31 -8.41 -7.99
C LEU A 376 -13.60 -8.31 -6.48
N ILE A 377 -14.84 -7.95 -6.11
CA ILE A 377 -15.28 -7.91 -4.71
C ILE A 377 -15.27 -9.30 -4.08
N LYS A 378 -15.80 -10.31 -4.78
CA LYS A 378 -15.75 -11.71 -4.30
C LYS A 378 -14.31 -12.20 -4.11
N ASN A 379 -13.42 -11.88 -5.04
CA ASN A 379 -12.00 -12.24 -4.97
C ASN A 379 -11.30 -11.55 -3.79
N PHE A 380 -11.62 -10.28 -3.50
CA PHE A 380 -11.17 -9.61 -2.29
C PHE A 380 -11.63 -10.37 -1.04
N PHE A 381 -12.92 -10.70 -0.94
CA PHE A 381 -13.46 -11.47 0.18
C PHE A 381 -12.72 -12.81 0.35
N SER A 382 -12.64 -13.65 -0.68
CA SER A 382 -11.95 -14.94 -0.61
C SER A 382 -10.46 -14.84 -0.30
N THR A 383 -9.82 -13.71 -0.63
CA THR A 383 -8.41 -13.48 -0.32
C THR A 383 -8.19 -13.16 1.15
N PHE A 384 -9.03 -12.30 1.72
CA PHE A 384 -8.89 -11.76 3.08
C PHE A 384 -9.76 -12.47 4.13
N GLU A 385 -10.63 -13.39 3.72
CA GLU A 385 -11.42 -14.23 4.62
C GLU A 385 -10.53 -15.21 5.39
N GLY A 386 -10.76 -15.32 6.70
CA GLY A 386 -10.02 -16.18 7.61
C GLY A 386 -9.40 -15.40 8.77
N GLU A 387 -9.08 -16.10 9.85
CA GLU A 387 -8.48 -15.48 11.03
C GLU A 387 -7.10 -14.88 10.71
N ASN A 388 -6.84 -13.69 11.26
CA ASN A 388 -5.55 -12.98 11.21
C ASN A 388 -5.04 -12.56 9.81
N LYS A 389 -5.78 -12.81 8.72
CA LYS A 389 -5.37 -12.36 7.38
C LYS A 389 -5.40 -10.84 7.21
N MET A 390 -6.36 -10.17 7.85
CA MET A 390 -6.47 -8.70 7.84
C MET A 390 -5.64 -8.04 8.94
N LYS A 391 -5.35 -8.78 10.03
CA LYS A 391 -4.52 -8.31 11.14
C LYS A 391 -3.12 -7.91 10.68
N SER A 392 -2.54 -8.64 9.74
CA SER A 392 -1.22 -8.34 9.18
C SER A 392 -1.17 -7.07 8.32
N VAL A 393 -2.32 -6.53 7.88
CA VAL A 393 -2.41 -5.30 7.07
C VAL A 393 -3.17 -4.18 7.78
N TYR A 394 -3.29 -4.28 9.11
CA TYR A 394 -3.98 -3.30 9.97
C TYR A 394 -5.44 -3.05 9.57
N GLY A 395 -6.09 -4.03 8.93
CA GLY A 395 -7.52 -4.01 8.62
C GLY A 395 -8.35 -4.76 9.67
N LEU A 396 -9.66 -4.59 9.63
CA LEU A 396 -10.58 -5.39 10.44
C LEU A 396 -10.73 -6.80 9.85
N ASN A 397 -10.88 -7.80 10.73
CA ASN A 397 -11.18 -9.16 10.30
C ASN A 397 -12.56 -9.23 9.64
N ILE A 398 -12.66 -9.92 8.51
CA ILE A 398 -13.92 -10.11 7.81
C ILE A 398 -14.79 -11.12 8.58
N ALA A 399 -16.03 -10.73 8.88
CA ALA A 399 -17.06 -11.56 9.51
C ALA A 399 -17.92 -12.30 8.48
N GLY A 400 -18.11 -11.72 7.28
CA GLY A 400 -18.92 -12.29 6.22
C GLY A 400 -19.14 -11.33 5.07
N MET A 401 -19.87 -11.80 4.06
CA MET A 401 -20.24 -11.02 2.88
C MET A 401 -21.70 -11.28 2.52
N ILE A 402 -22.42 -10.23 2.14
CA ILE A 402 -23.81 -10.30 1.66
C ILE A 402 -23.86 -9.71 0.27
N ASP A 403 -24.37 -10.47 -0.70
CA ASP A 403 -24.56 -10.00 -2.07
C ASP A 403 -26.02 -9.60 -2.29
N HIS A 404 -26.27 -8.30 -2.52
CA HIS A 404 -27.61 -7.77 -2.70
C HIS A 404 -28.01 -7.87 -4.18
N THR A 405 -28.54 -9.02 -4.57
CA THR A 405 -29.05 -9.25 -5.95
C THR A 405 -30.41 -8.60 -6.19
N ASP A 406 -31.17 -8.38 -5.11
CA ASP A 406 -32.56 -7.91 -5.12
C ASP A 406 -32.80 -6.89 -3.98
N GLY A 407 -33.97 -6.25 -3.97
CA GLY A 407 -34.34 -5.24 -2.97
C GLY A 407 -33.74 -3.84 -3.21
N GLU A 408 -33.79 -2.98 -2.19
CA GLU A 408 -33.36 -1.58 -2.27
C GLU A 408 -31.86 -1.42 -2.58
N HIS A 409 -31.05 -2.36 -2.08
CA HIS A 409 -29.60 -2.36 -2.26
C HIS A 409 -29.12 -3.15 -3.47
N ARG A 410 -30.02 -3.50 -4.41
CA ARG A 410 -29.68 -4.24 -5.63
C ARG A 410 -28.45 -3.66 -6.35
N GLY A 411 -27.50 -4.54 -6.66
CA GLY A 411 -26.25 -4.18 -7.34
C GLY A 411 -25.11 -3.78 -6.40
N HIS A 412 -25.25 -4.06 -5.09
CA HIS A 412 -24.18 -3.84 -4.12
C HIS A 412 -23.82 -5.13 -3.38
N CYS A 413 -22.62 -5.15 -2.82
CA CYS A 413 -22.15 -6.20 -1.95
C CYS A 413 -21.70 -5.59 -0.62
N SER A 414 -22.22 -6.10 0.50
CA SER A 414 -21.76 -5.74 1.85
C SER A 414 -20.61 -6.65 2.26
N ILE A 415 -19.49 -6.06 2.64
CA ILE A 415 -18.46 -6.77 3.41
C ILE A 415 -18.65 -6.40 4.88
N LEU A 416 -18.80 -7.42 5.72
CA LEU A 416 -19.00 -7.27 7.15
C LEU A 416 -17.68 -7.49 7.86
N TYR A 417 -17.33 -6.59 8.77
CA TYR A 417 -16.08 -6.62 9.51
C TYR A 417 -16.33 -6.67 11.02
N LYS A 418 -15.58 -7.53 11.72
CA LYS A 418 -15.59 -7.60 13.18
C LYS A 418 -14.98 -6.33 13.75
N LEU A 419 -15.66 -5.71 14.73
CA LEU A 419 -15.10 -4.59 15.47
C LEU A 419 -13.94 -5.06 16.37
N PRO A 420 -12.94 -4.21 16.65
CA PRO A 420 -11.77 -4.61 17.42
C PRO A 420 -12.10 -4.88 18.89
N GLY A 421 -11.36 -5.82 19.49
CA GLY A 421 -11.51 -6.20 20.89
C GLY A 421 -12.93 -6.66 21.24
N THR A 422 -13.49 -6.12 22.32
CA THR A 422 -14.85 -6.42 22.78
C THR A 422 -15.88 -5.39 22.29
N ILE A 423 -15.51 -4.48 21.39
CA ILE A 423 -16.39 -3.39 20.92
C ILE A 423 -17.55 -3.94 20.10
N GLY A 424 -17.40 -5.09 19.45
CA GLY A 424 -18.48 -5.77 18.71
C GLY A 424 -19.45 -6.53 19.62
N LEU A 425 -18.99 -7.02 20.76
CA LEU A 425 -19.79 -7.84 21.68
C LEU A 425 -20.88 -7.02 22.34
N GLN A 426 -22.10 -7.55 22.38
CA GLN A 426 -23.20 -6.96 23.13
C GLN A 426 -23.06 -7.29 24.62
N SER A 427 -23.22 -6.28 25.47
CA SER A 427 -23.31 -6.47 26.92
C SER A 427 -24.33 -5.51 27.52
N ARG A 428 -24.71 -5.71 28.78
CA ARG A 428 -25.59 -4.78 29.49
C ARG A 428 -24.98 -3.37 29.58
N GLU A 429 -23.66 -3.28 29.71
CA GLU A 429 -22.92 -2.01 29.81
C GLU A 429 -22.66 -1.36 28.45
N ARG A 430 -22.68 -2.14 27.37
CA ARG A 430 -22.51 -1.67 25.99
C ARG A 430 -23.65 -2.25 25.13
N PRO A 431 -24.85 -1.64 25.11
CA PRO A 431 -25.92 -2.06 24.21
C PRO A 431 -25.51 -1.94 22.73
N ALA A 432 -26.12 -2.73 21.84
CA ALA A 432 -25.81 -2.72 20.41
C ALA A 432 -26.14 -1.35 19.77
N GLU A 433 -27.28 -0.77 20.12
CA GLU A 433 -27.81 0.49 19.56
C GLU A 433 -27.01 1.74 19.98
N ASN A 434 -26.17 1.65 21.02
CA ASN A 434 -25.43 2.80 21.52
C ASN A 434 -24.19 3.10 20.65
N LEU A 435 -24.43 3.81 19.55
CA LEU A 435 -23.40 4.18 18.58
C LEU A 435 -22.26 5.01 19.18
N LYS A 436 -22.49 5.79 20.24
CA LYS A 436 -21.40 6.58 20.86
C LYS A 436 -20.28 5.70 21.40
N LEU A 437 -20.60 4.47 21.78
CA LEU A 437 -19.66 3.49 22.35
C LEU A 437 -18.97 2.62 21.29
N ARG A 438 -19.35 2.73 20.02
CA ARG A 438 -18.98 1.76 18.96
C ARG A 438 -18.61 2.39 17.62
N ALA A 439 -19.18 3.55 17.31
CA ALA A 439 -19.04 4.17 16.00
C ALA A 439 -17.59 4.62 15.77
N PRO A 440 -16.99 4.23 14.64
CA PRO A 440 -15.64 4.68 14.31
C PRO A 440 -15.63 6.16 13.95
N MET A 441 -14.46 6.78 14.14
CA MET A 441 -14.16 8.12 13.61
C MET A 441 -13.03 8.04 12.60
N THR A 442 -13.17 8.76 11.49
CA THR A 442 -12.12 8.85 10.47
C THR A 442 -11.04 9.84 10.90
N LEU A 443 -9.80 9.65 10.44
CA LEU A 443 -8.74 10.66 10.60
C LEU A 443 -9.18 12.00 10.02
N LYS A 444 -9.82 12.03 8.85
CA LYS A 444 -10.35 13.28 8.26
C LYS A 444 -11.24 14.07 9.23
N SER A 445 -12.11 13.38 9.98
CA SER A 445 -12.99 14.05 10.97
C SER A 445 -12.25 14.62 12.19
N LEU A 446 -11.02 14.13 12.42
CA LEU A 446 -10.15 14.49 13.53
C LEU A 446 -9.14 15.60 13.18
N LEU A 447 -8.71 15.67 11.92
CA LEU A 447 -7.81 16.71 11.45
C LEU A 447 -8.38 18.11 11.71
N GLY A 448 -7.51 19.06 12.08
CA GLY A 448 -7.89 20.43 12.43
C GLY A 448 -8.56 20.58 13.80
N THR A 449 -8.84 19.48 14.52
CA THR A 449 -9.45 19.55 15.85
C THR A 449 -8.35 19.63 16.92
N LYS A 450 -8.12 20.82 17.47
CA LYS A 450 -7.17 21.01 18.59
C LYS A 450 -7.92 20.95 19.93
N GLY A 451 -7.44 20.13 20.87
CA GLY A 451 -7.88 20.17 22.27
C GLY A 451 -9.30 19.68 22.55
N LYS A 452 -9.90 18.85 21.68
CA LYS A 452 -11.18 18.19 21.98
C LYS A 452 -10.97 17.18 23.12
N GLN A 453 -11.77 17.29 24.18
CA GLN A 453 -11.75 16.33 25.28
C GLN A 453 -12.05 14.91 24.74
N GLY A 454 -11.25 13.93 25.17
CA GLY A 454 -11.42 12.52 24.79
C GLY A 454 -10.71 12.09 23.50
N ILE A 455 -9.90 12.95 22.86
CA ILE A 455 -9.05 12.55 21.72
C ILE A 455 -7.58 12.71 22.09
N ARG A 456 -6.82 11.61 22.02
CA ARG A 456 -5.38 11.59 22.30
C ARG A 456 -4.59 11.75 21.02
N SER A 457 -4.29 12.99 20.65
CA SER A 457 -3.56 13.36 19.43
C SER A 457 -2.21 14.05 19.71
N THR A 458 -1.50 13.64 20.76
CA THR A 458 -0.17 14.16 21.09
C THR A 458 0.83 13.89 19.96
N LEU A 459 1.95 14.64 19.89
CA LEU A 459 2.97 14.41 18.87
C LEU A 459 3.47 12.94 18.87
N GLY A 460 3.70 12.36 20.04
CA GLY A 460 4.07 10.95 20.17
C GLY A 460 3.01 9.99 19.61
N ALA A 461 1.73 10.24 19.88
CA ALA A 461 0.66 9.43 19.31
C ALA A 461 0.56 9.58 17.77
N ARG A 462 0.88 10.76 17.23
CA ARG A 462 0.95 11.01 15.78
C ARG A 462 2.15 10.32 15.13
N PHE A 463 3.29 10.24 15.81
CA PHE A 463 4.43 9.43 15.36
C PHE A 463 4.11 7.94 15.35
N GLU A 464 3.43 7.42 16.37
CA GLU A 464 2.97 6.02 16.35
C GLU A 464 1.93 5.76 15.25
N LEU A 465 0.99 6.69 15.03
CA LEU A 465 0.06 6.63 13.90
C LEU A 465 0.81 6.50 12.57
N ALA A 466 1.79 7.36 12.34
CA ALA A 466 2.64 7.31 11.14
C ALA A 466 3.36 5.98 11.00
N ARG A 467 4.02 5.50 12.07
CA ARG A 467 4.70 4.19 12.09
C ARG A 467 3.76 3.05 11.70
N ASN A 468 2.56 3.02 12.28
CA ASN A 468 1.57 1.98 12.01
C ASN A 468 1.03 2.04 10.58
N LEU A 469 0.80 3.23 10.02
CA LEU A 469 0.37 3.39 8.63
C LEU A 469 1.44 2.91 7.64
N VAL A 470 2.70 3.29 7.85
CA VAL A 470 3.81 2.82 6.99
C VAL A 470 3.94 1.31 7.08
N ARG A 471 3.94 0.73 8.28
CA ARG A 471 3.99 -0.73 8.48
C ARG A 471 2.85 -1.44 7.76
N ALA A 472 1.62 -0.92 7.85
CA ALA A 472 0.46 -1.48 7.17
C ALA A 472 0.64 -1.53 5.64
N VAL A 473 1.09 -0.43 5.05
CA VAL A 473 1.31 -0.34 3.59
C VAL A 473 2.45 -1.26 3.17
N CYS A 474 3.57 -1.29 3.90
CA CYS A 474 4.69 -2.18 3.62
C CYS A 474 4.26 -3.66 3.63
N LEU A 475 3.46 -4.07 4.63
CA LEU A 475 2.98 -5.44 4.75
C LEU A 475 1.97 -5.79 3.67
N LEU A 476 1.06 -4.87 3.32
CA LEU A 476 0.13 -5.06 2.22
C LEU A 476 0.89 -5.24 0.90
N HIS A 477 1.89 -4.39 0.64
CA HIS A 477 2.74 -4.49 -0.55
C HIS A 477 3.55 -5.78 -0.58
N SER A 478 4.06 -6.24 0.57
CA SER A 478 4.78 -7.53 0.66
C SER A 478 3.93 -8.72 0.19
N SER A 479 2.61 -8.64 0.38
CA SER A 479 1.64 -9.65 -0.05
C SER A 479 1.29 -9.61 -1.54
N GLY A 480 1.79 -8.63 -2.29
CA GLY A 480 1.44 -8.42 -3.70
C GLY A 480 0.05 -7.80 -3.89
N TRP A 481 -0.37 -6.93 -2.96
CA TRP A 481 -1.66 -6.24 -3.01
C TRP A 481 -1.48 -4.72 -2.98
N LEU A 482 -2.34 -4.01 -3.72
CA LEU A 482 -2.38 -2.55 -3.84
C LEU A 482 -3.65 -2.00 -3.18
N HIS A 483 -3.52 -0.94 -2.40
CA HIS A 483 -4.64 -0.33 -1.68
C HIS A 483 -5.46 0.61 -2.56
N LYS A 484 -4.80 1.48 -3.34
CA LYS A 484 -5.40 2.45 -4.28
C LYS A 484 -6.19 3.61 -3.69
N ASN A 485 -6.30 3.69 -2.37
CA ASN A 485 -7.22 4.61 -1.70
C ASN A 485 -6.71 4.98 -0.30
N ILE A 486 -5.39 5.19 -0.17
CA ILE A 486 -4.77 5.62 1.08
C ILE A 486 -5.03 7.11 1.23
N ARG A 487 -5.83 7.48 2.23
CA ARG A 487 -6.28 8.87 2.49
C ARG A 487 -6.85 8.99 3.90
N ALA A 488 -7.06 10.21 4.37
CA ALA A 488 -7.52 10.46 5.74
C ALA A 488 -8.94 9.89 6.04
N GLU A 489 -9.76 9.66 5.02
CA GLU A 489 -11.07 8.99 5.18
C GLU A 489 -10.95 7.47 5.35
N SER A 490 -9.84 6.89 4.90
CA SER A 490 -9.58 5.46 4.95
C SER A 490 -8.95 5.01 6.28
N VAL A 491 -8.53 5.95 7.13
CA VAL A 491 -7.97 5.66 8.46
C VAL A 491 -9.05 5.85 9.51
N MET A 492 -9.37 4.79 10.25
CA MET A 492 -10.44 4.73 11.24
C MET A 492 -9.88 4.50 12.64
N PHE A 493 -10.56 5.07 13.64
CA PHE A 493 -10.28 4.86 15.06
C PHE A 493 -11.56 4.44 15.76
N PHE A 494 -11.43 3.52 16.72
CA PHE A 494 -12.55 3.03 17.51
C PHE A 494 -12.47 3.54 18.95
N PRO A 495 -13.61 3.87 19.58
CA PRO A 495 -13.65 4.33 20.97
C PRO A 495 -13.19 3.22 21.94
N GLU A 496 -12.25 3.55 22.82
CA GLU A 496 -11.84 2.69 23.94
C GLU A 496 -12.53 3.13 25.24
N HIS A 497 -12.94 2.14 26.04
CA HIS A 497 -13.51 2.39 27.36
C HIS A 497 -12.39 2.50 28.37
N VAL A 498 -12.20 3.70 28.91
CA VAL A 498 -11.26 3.95 30.00
C VAL A 498 -12.06 4.13 31.28
N ASN A 499 -11.91 3.20 32.22
CA ASN A 499 -12.45 3.34 33.56
C ASN A 499 -11.53 4.28 34.33
N ALA A 500 -11.98 5.51 34.61
CA ALA A 500 -11.25 6.44 35.46
C ALA A 500 -11.92 6.52 36.83
N LEU A 501 -11.16 6.29 37.90
CA LEU A 501 -11.59 6.60 39.26
C LEU A 501 -11.42 8.11 39.46
N GLN A 502 -12.52 8.83 39.62
CA GLN A 502 -12.49 10.24 39.98
C GLN A 502 -13.46 10.45 41.15
N GLU A 503 -12.91 10.95 42.28
CA GLU A 503 -13.68 11.42 43.45
C GLU A 503 -14.87 10.50 43.83
N ASP A 504 -14.58 9.23 44.13
CA ASP A 504 -15.53 8.23 44.62
C ASP A 504 -16.70 7.85 43.69
N ARG A 505 -16.60 8.14 42.38
CA ARG A 505 -17.54 7.64 41.36
C ARG A 505 -16.81 7.00 40.17
N TYR A 506 -17.32 5.86 39.72
CA TYR A 506 -16.88 5.23 38.46
C TYR A 506 -17.58 5.94 37.29
N GLU A 507 -16.86 6.80 36.57
CA GLU A 507 -17.34 7.35 35.29
C GLU A 507 -16.64 6.64 34.12
N ILE A 508 -17.44 6.09 33.20
CA ILE A 508 -16.92 5.50 31.96
C ILE A 508 -16.56 6.65 31.03
N LYS A 509 -15.26 6.87 30.81
CA LYS A 509 -14.77 7.84 29.84
C LYS A 509 -14.47 7.14 28.52
N ILE A 510 -14.99 7.70 27.43
CA ILE A 510 -14.70 7.24 26.07
C ILE A 510 -13.51 8.06 25.56
N GLU A 511 -12.43 7.37 25.20
CA GLU A 511 -11.25 8.01 24.63
C GLU A 511 -10.95 7.41 23.25
N ILE A 512 -10.44 8.26 22.36
CA ILE A 512 -10.00 7.86 21.02
C ILE A 512 -8.50 8.08 20.95
N ASP A 513 -7.81 6.96 20.84
CA ASP A 513 -6.36 6.89 20.75
C ASP A 513 -5.91 6.81 19.30
N VAL A 514 -5.34 7.90 18.78
CA VAL A 514 -4.95 7.97 17.37
C VAL A 514 -3.72 7.11 17.07
N SER A 515 -3.02 6.59 18.08
CA SER A 515 -1.91 5.66 17.87
C SER A 515 -2.36 4.24 17.46
N LYS A 516 -3.67 3.95 17.53
CA LYS A 516 -4.27 2.65 17.17
C LYS A 516 -5.16 2.75 15.92
N PRO A 517 -4.58 3.04 14.74
CA PRO A 517 -5.35 3.16 13.51
C PRO A 517 -5.82 1.79 13.01
N VAL A 518 -6.94 1.83 12.29
CA VAL A 518 -7.41 0.75 11.43
C VAL A 518 -7.47 1.28 10.00
N LEU A 519 -6.72 0.68 9.08
CA LEU A 519 -6.73 1.03 7.67
C LEU A 519 -7.88 0.30 6.96
N MET A 520 -8.78 1.05 6.35
CA MET A 520 -9.99 0.60 5.64
C MET A 520 -10.03 1.23 4.24
N GLY A 521 -11.15 1.10 3.52
CA GLY A 521 -11.31 1.74 2.21
C GLY A 521 -10.71 0.93 1.06
N TYR A 522 -10.68 -0.40 1.20
CA TYR A 522 -10.20 -1.37 0.22
C TYR A 522 -11.10 -1.51 -1.03
N ILE A 523 -12.09 -0.64 -1.22
CA ILE A 523 -13.05 -0.65 -2.33
C ILE A 523 -12.41 -0.73 -3.71
N PHE A 524 -11.26 -0.07 -3.90
CA PHE A 524 -10.53 -0.05 -5.17
C PHE A 524 -9.33 -0.98 -5.17
N SER A 525 -9.05 -1.63 -4.04
CA SER A 525 -7.86 -2.46 -3.83
C SER A 525 -7.88 -3.68 -4.73
N ARG A 526 -6.70 -4.15 -5.11
CA ARG A 526 -6.52 -5.25 -6.08
C ARG A 526 -5.16 -5.90 -5.90
N PRO A 527 -4.98 -7.14 -6.36
CA PRO A 527 -3.63 -7.67 -6.49
C PRO A 527 -2.82 -6.82 -7.48
N ASP A 528 -1.51 -6.78 -7.24
CA ASP A 528 -0.54 -6.30 -8.21
C ASP A 528 -0.67 -7.17 -9.49
N ASP A 529 -0.56 -6.57 -10.68
CA ASP A 529 -0.65 -7.25 -12.00
C ASP A 529 -2.03 -7.61 -12.62
N ILE A 530 -3.15 -6.94 -12.31
CA ILE A 530 -4.33 -7.02 -13.22
C ILE A 530 -4.11 -6.12 -14.45
N GLU A 531 -3.57 -6.68 -15.52
CA GLU A 531 -3.82 -6.20 -16.88
C GLU A 531 -5.33 -6.26 -17.15
N LEU A 532 -6.00 -5.11 -17.05
CA LEU A 532 -7.32 -4.98 -17.65
C LEU A 532 -7.11 -4.89 -19.16
N HIS A 533 -6.96 -6.03 -19.83
CA HIS A 533 -7.27 -6.09 -21.25
C HIS A 533 -8.76 -5.79 -21.42
N LEU A 534 -9.08 -4.51 -21.61
CA LEU A 534 -10.25 -4.13 -22.38
C LEU A 534 -10.04 -4.72 -23.78
N PRO A 535 -10.96 -5.54 -24.31
CA PRO A 535 -10.81 -6.08 -25.65
C PRO A 535 -10.98 -4.92 -26.64
N LEU A 536 -9.86 -4.32 -27.04
CA LEU A 536 -9.79 -3.60 -28.31
C LEU A 536 -9.81 -4.67 -29.40
N GLY A 537 -10.92 -4.71 -30.15
CA GLY A 537 -10.98 -5.47 -31.38
C GLY A 537 -9.87 -5.02 -32.31
N GLN A 538 -8.82 -5.83 -32.42
CA GLN A 538 -7.83 -5.72 -33.47
C GLN A 538 -8.23 -6.71 -34.56
N THR A 539 -8.74 -6.17 -35.65
CA THR A 539 -8.78 -6.87 -36.93
C THR A 539 -7.35 -7.23 -37.34
N SER A 540 -7.17 -8.52 -37.62
CA SER A 540 -5.93 -9.16 -38.05
C SER A 540 -5.25 -8.40 -39.20
N ARG A 541 -3.97 -8.03 -39.04
CA ARG A 541 -3.08 -7.78 -40.17
C ARG A 541 -2.10 -8.95 -40.27
N HIS A 542 -2.38 -9.83 -41.23
CA HIS A 542 -1.45 -10.85 -41.71
C HIS A 542 -0.12 -10.21 -42.13
N GLN A 543 0.97 -10.75 -41.60
CA GLN A 543 2.33 -10.53 -42.09
C GLN A 543 2.53 -11.31 -43.39
N LEU A 544 3.15 -10.66 -44.38
CA LEU A 544 3.79 -11.34 -45.53
C LEU A 544 5.32 -11.30 -45.34
N PRO A 545 6.07 -12.29 -45.86
CA PRO A 545 7.43 -12.58 -45.44
C PRO A 545 8.49 -11.79 -46.21
N VAL A 546 9.59 -11.50 -45.51
CA VAL A 546 10.83 -10.89 -46.02
C VAL A 546 11.70 -11.95 -46.71
N PRO A 547 12.35 -11.65 -47.85
CA PRO A 547 13.55 -12.35 -48.27
C PRO A 547 14.82 -11.49 -48.10
N GLN A 548 15.91 -12.17 -47.75
CA GLN A 548 17.23 -11.62 -47.43
C GLN A 548 18.14 -11.39 -48.66
N LYS A 549 19.14 -10.53 -48.42
CA LYS A 549 20.56 -10.57 -48.84
C LYS A 549 21.06 -9.76 -50.06
N ASN A 550 22.12 -9.00 -49.73
CA ASN A 550 23.35 -8.66 -50.46
C ASN A 550 23.48 -7.26 -51.13
N GLN A 551 24.55 -6.58 -50.68
CA GLN A 551 25.17 -5.31 -51.11
C GLN A 551 25.93 -5.46 -52.46
N PRO A 552 26.80 -4.51 -52.91
CA PRO A 552 26.55 -3.11 -53.33
C PRO A 552 27.28 -2.75 -54.65
N ILE A 553 26.79 -1.88 -55.55
CA ILE A 553 27.66 -1.24 -56.57
C ILE A 553 27.17 0.19 -56.88
N ALA A 554 28.15 1.09 -57.03
CA ALA A 554 28.04 2.54 -57.17
C ALA A 554 27.94 3.03 -58.64
N LEU A 555 27.66 4.35 -58.75
CA LEU A 555 27.93 5.30 -59.85
C LEU A 555 27.03 5.26 -61.10
N SER A 556 26.24 6.33 -61.31
CA SER A 556 26.57 7.39 -62.30
C SER A 556 25.38 8.34 -62.60
N SER A 557 25.69 9.64 -62.56
CA SER A 557 25.17 10.78 -63.36
C SER A 557 23.83 10.70 -64.09
N SER A 558 22.95 11.71 -63.90
CA SER A 558 22.86 12.93 -64.72
C SER A 558 21.48 13.63 -64.69
N ASN A 559 21.56 14.96 -64.58
CA ASN A 559 20.63 16.06 -64.90
C ASN A 559 19.24 15.82 -65.50
N THR A 560 18.27 16.60 -65.01
CA THR A 560 17.38 17.60 -65.69
C THR A 560 16.24 17.92 -64.69
N GLY A 561 15.73 19.12 -64.41
CA GLY A 561 15.71 20.43 -65.06
C GLY A 561 14.26 20.95 -65.02
N LEU A 562 14.05 22.22 -64.61
CA LEU A 562 12.82 23.07 -64.70
C LEU A 562 11.81 22.99 -63.52
N ARG A 563 11.03 24.03 -63.14
CA ARG A 563 11.09 25.51 -63.06
C ARG A 563 9.69 25.97 -62.55
N ASN A 564 9.61 27.17 -61.96
CA ASN A 564 8.43 28.04 -61.69
C ASN A 564 7.67 27.80 -60.36
N ARG A 565 7.37 28.75 -59.44
CA ARG A 565 7.28 30.23 -59.27
C ARG A 565 5.82 30.72 -59.09
N ALA A 566 5.58 31.44 -57.98
CA ALA A 566 4.53 32.46 -57.69
C ALA A 566 3.07 31.99 -57.54
N SER A 567 2.12 32.67 -56.88
CA SER A 567 2.01 33.76 -55.86
C SER A 567 0.49 33.94 -55.58
N ASP A 568 0.15 34.75 -54.55
CA ASP A 568 -1.13 35.48 -54.35
C ASP A 568 -2.37 34.69 -53.90
N SER A 569 -3.33 35.20 -53.11
CA SER A 569 -3.49 36.37 -52.22
C SER A 569 -4.89 36.28 -51.59
N THR A 570 -5.03 36.73 -50.33
CA THR A 570 -6.15 37.51 -49.75
C THR A 570 -7.62 37.07 -49.93
N THR A 571 -8.39 36.99 -48.83
CA THR A 571 -9.55 37.89 -48.54
C THR A 571 -10.05 37.72 -47.09
N MET A 572 -10.14 38.87 -46.39
CA MET A 572 -10.73 39.10 -45.08
C MET A 572 -12.27 39.08 -45.10
N TRP A 573 -12.90 38.80 -43.95
CA TRP A 573 -14.07 39.55 -43.50
C TRP A 573 -14.01 39.80 -41.99
N VAL A 574 -14.13 41.07 -41.62
CA VAL A 574 -14.30 41.60 -40.26
C VAL A 574 -15.77 41.94 -40.09
N THR A 575 -16.35 41.62 -38.92
CA THR A 575 -17.56 42.30 -38.42
C THR A 575 -17.58 42.31 -36.90
N GLU A 576 -17.23 43.49 -36.38
CA GLU A 576 -17.75 44.28 -35.25
C GLU A 576 -18.46 43.65 -34.03
N ARG A 577 -18.02 44.14 -32.86
CA ARG A 577 -18.61 44.03 -31.52
C ARG A 577 -19.81 44.96 -31.35
N PRO A 578 -20.62 44.73 -30.30
CA PRO A 578 -21.07 45.83 -29.46
C PRO A 578 -20.77 45.62 -27.97
N SER A 579 -20.39 46.72 -27.32
CA SER A 579 -20.19 46.92 -25.88
C SER A 579 -21.45 47.50 -25.25
N PHE A 580 -21.83 47.08 -24.03
CA PHE A 580 -22.63 47.90 -23.09
C PHE A 580 -22.41 47.53 -21.62
N ASP A 581 -22.68 48.54 -20.80
CA ASP A 581 -22.27 48.89 -19.43
C ASP A 581 -22.70 48.04 -18.22
N ASN A 582 -21.78 48.05 -17.23
CA ASN A 582 -21.88 48.34 -15.78
C ASN A 582 -23.16 48.11 -14.92
N ASN A 583 -22.85 47.62 -13.70
CA ASN A 583 -23.51 47.78 -12.39
C ASN A 583 -24.78 46.96 -12.05
N LYS A 584 -24.65 46.08 -11.04
CA LYS A 584 -25.41 46.12 -9.76
C LYS A 584 -25.05 44.95 -8.81
N ILE A 585 -24.63 45.31 -7.60
CA ILE A 585 -24.55 44.45 -6.40
C ILE A 585 -25.97 44.35 -5.78
N PRO A 586 -26.33 43.22 -5.14
CA PRO A 586 -26.71 43.34 -3.73
C PRO A 586 -26.18 42.22 -2.81
N LYS A 587 -25.87 42.66 -1.59
CA LYS A 587 -25.55 41.91 -0.36
C LYS A 587 -26.74 41.12 0.19
N ARG A 588 -26.45 40.03 0.91
CA ARG A 588 -27.06 39.48 2.18
C ARG A 588 -26.98 37.94 2.14
N ARG A 589 -26.91 37.14 3.20
CA ARG A 589 -26.71 37.24 4.66
C ARG A 589 -26.63 35.77 5.15
N THR A 590 -25.68 35.46 6.03
CA THR A 590 -25.74 34.48 7.14
C THR A 590 -27.02 33.64 7.33
N GLY A 591 -26.87 32.32 7.34
CA GLY A 591 -27.84 31.36 7.87
C GLY A 591 -27.19 30.00 8.13
N SER A 592 -26.96 29.68 9.41
CA SER A 592 -26.47 28.40 9.91
C SER A 592 -27.58 27.35 9.91
N ALA A 593 -27.32 26.13 9.41
CA ALA A 593 -28.03 24.92 9.83
C ALA A 593 -27.15 23.67 9.63
N ARG A 594 -26.89 22.96 10.73
CA ARG A 594 -26.28 21.64 10.80
C ARG A 594 -27.32 20.55 10.51
N ALA A 595 -26.96 19.55 9.71
CA ALA A 595 -27.38 18.15 9.85
C ALA A 595 -26.50 17.25 8.94
N SER A 596 -25.45 16.66 9.50
CA SER A 596 -24.52 15.77 8.79
C SER A 596 -25.06 14.33 8.78
N SER A 597 -25.66 13.92 7.65
CA SER A 597 -25.99 12.53 7.33
C SER A 597 -24.78 11.83 6.72
N ILE A 598 -24.43 10.63 7.24
CA ILE A 598 -23.32 9.78 6.75
C ILE A 598 -23.88 8.74 5.77
N TYR A 599 -24.69 9.21 4.82
CA TYR A 599 -25.01 8.45 3.62
C TYR A 599 -24.50 9.25 2.45
N GLY A 600 -23.73 8.60 1.57
CA GLY A 600 -23.30 9.19 0.32
C GLY A 600 -24.52 9.67 -0.46
N ARG A 601 -24.77 10.97 -0.40
CA ARG A 601 -25.57 11.72 -1.38
C ARG A 601 -25.05 13.14 -1.49
N ASP A 602 -24.96 13.56 -2.74
CA ASP A 602 -24.61 14.86 -3.29
C ASP A 602 -23.11 15.22 -3.35
N MET A 603 -22.38 14.45 -4.18
CA MET A 603 -21.44 15.09 -5.13
C MET A 603 -22.24 15.75 -6.27
N LEU A 604 -23.01 16.79 -5.95
CA LEU A 604 -23.61 17.67 -6.95
C LEU A 604 -23.38 19.11 -6.48
N ASN A 605 -22.10 19.47 -6.39
CA ASN A 605 -21.76 20.88 -6.49
C ASN A 605 -22.07 21.29 -7.94
N ARG A 606 -22.88 22.34 -8.06
CA ARG A 606 -23.36 22.91 -9.31
C ARG A 606 -22.15 23.41 -10.12
N LEU A 607 -21.55 22.51 -10.91
CA LEU A 607 -20.63 22.88 -11.98
C LEU A 607 -21.48 23.48 -13.09
N THR A 608 -21.29 24.77 -13.31
CA THR A 608 -21.65 25.43 -14.56
C THR A 608 -21.11 24.59 -15.71
N VAL A 609 -22.01 24.18 -16.59
CA VAL A 609 -21.72 23.40 -17.78
C VAL A 609 -20.72 24.18 -18.64
N THR A 610 -19.46 23.76 -18.61
CA THR A 610 -18.55 23.89 -19.74
C THR A 610 -18.37 22.49 -20.29
N GLU A 611 -18.98 22.25 -21.45
CA GLU A 611 -18.83 21.06 -22.27
C GLU A 611 -17.37 20.93 -22.69
N GLN A 612 -16.59 20.13 -21.96
CA GLN A 612 -15.34 19.49 -22.43
C GLN A 612 -14.93 18.46 -21.37
N PHE A 613 -14.48 17.28 -21.85
CA PHE A 613 -14.23 16.02 -21.11
C PHE A 613 -15.44 15.11 -20.89
N GLU A 614 -16.01 14.63 -22.00
CA GLU A 614 -16.57 13.28 -22.04
C GLU A 614 -15.44 12.24 -21.83
N ASP A 615 -15.04 12.04 -20.59
CA ASP A 615 -14.35 10.84 -20.10
C ASP A 615 -14.65 10.72 -18.61
N ILE A 616 -15.92 10.45 -18.31
CA ILE A 616 -16.38 10.17 -16.95
C ILE A 616 -15.73 8.85 -16.54
N ASN A 617 -14.70 8.92 -15.69
CA ASN A 617 -14.14 7.79 -14.94
C ASN A 617 -15.29 6.95 -14.34
N ILE A 618 -15.48 5.75 -14.87
CA ILE A 618 -16.61 4.86 -14.52
C ILE A 618 -16.49 4.26 -13.10
N SER A 619 -15.35 4.43 -12.43
CA SER A 619 -15.23 4.20 -10.99
C SER A 619 -15.05 5.56 -10.33
N GLY A 620 -15.78 5.89 -9.26
CA GLY A 620 -15.69 7.14 -8.48
C GLY A 620 -14.32 7.39 -7.83
N PHE A 621 -13.28 7.42 -8.65
CA PHE A 621 -11.87 7.62 -8.37
C PHE A 621 -11.57 9.06 -8.72
N THR A 622 -11.41 9.91 -7.71
CA THR A 622 -11.06 11.32 -7.87
C THR A 622 -9.56 11.42 -8.16
N LEU A 623 -9.20 12.06 -9.28
CA LEU A 623 -7.82 12.44 -9.56
C LEU A 623 -7.50 13.71 -8.75
N ASP A 624 -7.35 13.53 -7.44
CA ASP A 624 -7.05 14.60 -6.48
C ASP A 624 -5.55 14.63 -6.13
N TYR A 625 -5.18 15.39 -5.08
CA TYR A 625 -3.80 15.55 -4.64
C TYR A 625 -3.21 14.30 -3.97
N TYR A 626 -4.01 13.28 -3.61
CA TYR A 626 -3.48 11.99 -3.13
C TYR A 626 -2.97 11.13 -4.27
N GLN A 627 -3.33 11.42 -5.53
CA GLN A 627 -2.89 10.67 -6.69
C GLN A 627 -1.51 11.15 -7.17
N HIS A 628 -0.63 10.18 -7.44
CA HIS A 628 0.72 10.45 -7.93
C HIS A 628 0.69 11.22 -9.27
N PRO A 629 1.58 12.21 -9.49
CA PRO A 629 1.62 13.00 -10.74
C PRO A 629 1.61 12.18 -12.03
N ALA A 630 2.36 11.07 -12.08
CA ALA A 630 2.39 10.21 -13.27
C ALA A 630 1.04 9.53 -13.59
N LYS A 631 0.12 9.44 -12.61
CA LYS A 631 -1.26 8.95 -12.82
C LYS A 631 -2.18 10.06 -13.31
N HIS A 632 -1.90 11.32 -12.96
CA HIS A 632 -2.50 12.48 -13.62
C HIS A 632 -2.04 12.59 -15.07
N ALA A 633 -0.76 12.28 -15.32
CA ALA A 633 -0.16 12.27 -16.64
C ALA A 633 -0.78 11.29 -17.61
N ASP A 634 -0.96 10.06 -17.14
CA ASP A 634 -1.59 9.02 -17.90
C ASP A 634 -2.65 8.34 -17.02
N PRO A 635 -3.91 8.83 -17.08
CA PRO A 635 -5.02 8.22 -16.36
C PRO A 635 -5.28 6.76 -16.78
N LYS A 636 -4.83 6.33 -17.96
CA LYS A 636 -4.97 4.95 -18.44
C LYS A 636 -3.87 4.03 -17.91
N ARG A 637 -2.75 4.59 -17.44
CA ARG A 637 -1.65 3.84 -16.81
C ARG A 637 -2.16 3.00 -15.66
N GLN A 638 -1.67 1.77 -15.54
CA GLN A 638 -2.04 0.91 -14.41
C GLN A 638 -1.54 1.51 -13.09
N TYR A 639 -2.31 1.25 -12.03
CA TYR A 639 -1.93 1.67 -10.68
C TYR A 639 -0.78 0.81 -10.15
N ARG A 640 0.14 1.39 -9.38
CA ARG A 640 1.39 0.76 -8.92
C ARG A 640 1.65 0.98 -7.43
N HIS A 641 2.63 0.26 -6.89
CA HIS A 641 3.14 0.43 -5.52
C HIS A 641 3.57 1.86 -5.22
N ALA A 642 4.38 2.48 -6.09
CA ALA A 642 4.77 3.89 -5.99
C ALA A 642 3.61 4.85 -5.72
N TYR A 643 2.42 4.58 -6.27
CA TYR A 643 1.27 5.48 -6.10
C TYR A 643 0.68 5.39 -4.70
N ASP A 644 0.63 4.18 -4.11
CA ASP A 644 0.27 4.02 -2.70
C ASP A 644 1.30 4.69 -1.77
N VAL A 645 2.59 4.60 -2.09
CA VAL A 645 3.67 5.26 -1.33
C VAL A 645 3.52 6.79 -1.40
N TYR A 646 3.18 7.34 -2.57
CA TYR A 646 2.92 8.77 -2.72
C TYR A 646 1.69 9.21 -1.90
N SER A 647 0.57 8.49 -2.01
CA SER A 647 -0.63 8.78 -1.22
C SER A 647 -0.37 8.69 0.29
N LEU A 648 0.48 7.75 0.71
CA LEU A 648 0.95 7.64 2.09
C LEU A 648 1.79 8.87 2.49
N GLY A 649 2.64 9.41 1.61
CA GLY A 649 3.39 10.65 1.86
C GLY A 649 2.47 11.85 2.15
N ILE A 650 1.39 12.00 1.35
CA ILE A 650 0.37 13.02 1.59
C ILE A 650 -0.34 12.81 2.93
N LEU A 651 -0.72 11.58 3.24
CA LEU A 651 -1.38 11.24 4.50
C LEU A 651 -0.47 11.51 5.71
N LEU A 652 0.83 11.21 5.61
CA LEU A 652 1.81 11.49 6.66
C LEU A 652 2.01 13.00 6.85
N LEU A 653 1.96 13.80 5.78
CA LEU A 653 1.97 15.25 5.86
C LEU A 653 0.79 15.79 6.68
N GLU A 654 -0.42 15.27 6.41
CA GLU A 654 -1.64 15.61 7.16
C GLU A 654 -1.56 15.18 8.63
N VAL A 655 -0.99 14.00 8.91
CA VAL A 655 -0.77 13.52 10.29
C VAL A 655 0.22 14.41 11.04
N GLY A 656 1.36 14.74 10.42
CA GLY A 656 2.40 15.55 11.04
C GLY A 656 1.95 16.99 11.34
N LEU A 657 1.23 17.62 10.43
CA LEU A 657 0.67 18.97 10.63
C LEU A 657 -0.66 18.96 11.41
N TRP A 658 -1.35 17.82 11.45
CA TRP A 658 -2.69 17.65 12.02
C TRP A 658 -3.75 18.56 11.38
N GLU A 659 -3.68 18.73 10.05
CA GLU A 659 -4.60 19.53 9.23
C GLU A 659 -4.85 18.85 7.88
N GLU A 660 -6.00 19.11 7.26
CA GLU A 660 -6.29 18.71 5.87
C GLU A 660 -5.55 19.65 4.91
N LEU A 661 -5.01 19.12 3.81
CA LEU A 661 -4.35 19.95 2.80
C LEU A 661 -5.37 20.88 2.13
N LYS A 662 -4.91 22.07 1.73
CA LYS A 662 -5.72 22.98 0.92
C LYS A 662 -5.78 22.43 -0.50
N ASN A 663 -6.96 22.47 -1.11
CA ASN A 663 -7.10 22.04 -2.50
C ASN A 663 -6.37 23.03 -3.41
N TYR A 664 -5.39 22.52 -4.18
CA TYR A 664 -4.60 23.32 -5.11
C TYR A 664 -5.50 24.06 -6.11
N ASP A 665 -6.58 23.41 -6.55
CA ASP A 665 -7.49 23.94 -7.57
C ASP A 665 -8.34 25.11 -7.07
N ASP A 666 -8.49 25.26 -5.74
CA ASP A 666 -9.22 26.40 -5.14
C ASP A 666 -8.41 27.71 -5.18
N LEU A 667 -7.10 27.64 -5.45
CA LEU A 667 -6.21 28.80 -5.56
C LEU A 667 -6.24 29.46 -6.95
N GLY A 668 -6.64 28.71 -7.99
CA GLY A 668 -6.66 29.19 -9.39
C GLY A 668 -7.86 30.06 -9.79
N SER A 669 -8.84 30.25 -8.90
CA SER A 669 -10.12 30.92 -9.21
C SER A 669 -10.20 32.39 -8.72
N GLY A 670 -9.10 33.00 -8.27
CA GLY A 670 -9.08 34.35 -7.69
C GLY A 670 -8.05 35.31 -8.30
N TYR A 671 -8.14 36.60 -7.93
CA TYR A 671 -7.22 37.69 -8.31
C TYR A 671 -5.73 37.49 -7.91
N ASN A 672 -5.40 36.35 -7.29
CA ASN A 672 -4.06 35.95 -6.87
C ASN A 672 -3.57 34.71 -7.66
N ALA A 673 -3.86 34.64 -8.96
CA ALA A 673 -3.29 33.61 -9.82
C ALA A 673 -1.75 33.69 -9.75
N ILE A 674 -1.10 32.56 -9.49
CA ILE A 674 0.37 32.47 -9.47
C ILE A 674 0.86 32.80 -10.90
N PRO A 675 1.72 33.81 -11.11
CA PRO A 675 1.97 34.38 -12.44
C PRO A 675 2.70 33.49 -13.45
N ASP A 676 3.15 32.29 -13.05
CA ASP A 676 4.11 31.45 -13.79
C ASP A 676 3.58 30.01 -13.91
N TYR A 677 2.30 29.90 -14.28
CA TYR A 677 1.57 28.64 -14.28
C TYR A 677 1.56 28.02 -15.68
N ASP A 678 2.27 26.90 -15.83
CA ASP A 678 2.15 26.00 -16.96
C ASP A 678 1.14 24.91 -16.59
N ASP A 679 -0.11 25.06 -17.04
CA ASP A 679 -1.20 24.09 -16.86
C ASP A 679 -0.84 22.67 -17.34
N GLU A 680 0.22 22.53 -18.14
CA GLU A 680 0.70 21.22 -18.64
C GLU A 680 1.62 20.46 -17.65
N ASP A 681 2.26 21.11 -16.66
CA ASP A 681 3.16 20.42 -15.74
C ASP A 681 2.42 19.74 -14.57
N GLN A 682 2.06 18.47 -14.79
CA GLN A 682 1.38 17.63 -13.80
C GLN A 682 2.18 17.38 -12.51
N TYR A 683 3.47 17.72 -12.48
CA TYR A 683 4.31 17.65 -11.29
C TYR A 683 4.31 18.94 -10.47
N GLU A 684 3.79 20.04 -10.99
CA GLU A 684 3.82 21.34 -10.31
C GLU A 684 3.00 21.31 -9.01
N ARG A 685 1.87 20.60 -9.00
CA ARG A 685 1.08 20.36 -7.78
C ARG A 685 1.93 19.72 -6.67
N ARG A 686 2.74 18.70 -6.99
CA ARG A 686 3.66 18.07 -6.04
C ARG A 686 4.73 19.06 -5.55
N ARG A 687 5.33 19.84 -6.45
CA ARG A 687 6.34 20.85 -6.08
C ARG A 687 5.76 21.92 -5.17
N TRP A 688 4.54 22.38 -5.45
CA TRP A 688 3.82 23.32 -4.60
C TRP A 688 3.57 22.74 -3.21
N ILE A 689 3.07 21.51 -3.10
CA ILE A 689 2.88 20.83 -1.80
C ILE A 689 4.20 20.78 -1.04
N CYS A 690 5.29 20.40 -1.70
CA CYS A 690 6.61 20.36 -1.07
C CYS A 690 7.04 21.74 -0.55
N ARG A 691 6.93 22.80 -1.35
CA ARG A 691 7.32 24.16 -0.98
C ARG A 691 6.47 24.74 0.17
N GLU A 692 5.15 24.52 0.13
CA GLU A 692 4.22 25.10 1.10
C GLU A 692 4.27 24.40 2.47
N TYR A 693 4.44 23.08 2.49
CA TYR A 693 4.20 22.29 3.70
C TYR A 693 5.46 21.66 4.32
N LEU A 694 6.54 21.40 3.59
CA LEU A 694 7.69 20.67 4.17
C LEU A 694 8.43 21.46 5.23
N ASP A 695 8.65 22.76 5.06
CA ASP A 695 9.34 23.58 6.09
C ASP A 695 8.51 23.68 7.37
N ARG A 696 7.18 23.78 7.23
CA ARG A 696 6.23 23.73 8.36
C ARG A 696 6.29 22.37 9.06
N LEU A 697 6.40 21.29 8.28
CA LEU A 697 6.50 19.94 8.80
C LEU A 697 7.82 19.73 9.57
N ARG A 698 8.95 20.22 9.05
CA ARG A 698 10.25 20.21 9.74
C ARG A 698 10.15 20.89 11.10
N TRP A 699 9.52 22.07 11.15
CA TRP A 699 9.31 22.78 12.40
C TRP A 699 8.38 22.01 13.37
N ALA A 700 7.35 21.35 12.86
CA ALA A 700 6.34 20.67 13.68
C ALA A 700 6.76 19.27 14.18
N CYS A 701 7.55 18.55 13.39
CA CYS A 701 7.83 17.12 13.59
C CYS A 701 9.32 16.75 13.51
N GLY A 702 10.20 17.70 13.20
CA GLY A 702 11.63 17.47 13.02
C GLY A 702 12.03 17.03 11.61
N ASP A 703 13.32 17.09 11.32
CA ASP A 703 13.87 16.80 10.00
C ASP A 703 13.65 15.36 9.55
N VAL A 704 13.82 14.40 10.45
CA VAL A 704 13.67 12.97 10.14
C VAL A 704 12.27 12.66 9.62
N TYR A 705 11.22 13.18 10.28
CA TYR A 705 9.85 12.98 9.83
C TYR A 705 9.57 13.65 8.48
N ALA A 706 10.09 14.86 8.28
CA ALA A 706 9.94 15.59 7.01
C ALA A 706 10.66 14.89 5.85
N ASP A 707 11.84 14.32 6.10
CA ASP A 707 12.63 13.58 5.10
C ASP A 707 11.94 12.27 4.71
N VAL A 708 11.27 11.60 5.65
CA VAL A 708 10.39 10.44 5.36
C VAL A 708 9.26 10.85 4.43
N VAL A 709 8.55 11.93 4.74
CA VAL A 709 7.45 12.44 3.89
C VAL A 709 7.96 12.82 2.50
N LEU A 710 9.08 13.55 2.42
CA LEU A 710 9.69 13.92 1.16
C LEU A 710 10.08 12.68 0.33
N SER A 711 10.65 11.66 0.97
CA SER A 711 11.02 10.40 0.31
C SER A 711 9.80 9.69 -0.29
N CYS A 712 8.65 9.71 0.39
CA CYS A 712 7.40 9.18 -0.15
C CYS A 712 6.89 9.99 -1.35
N LEU A 713 6.95 11.32 -1.28
CA LEU A 713 6.46 12.21 -2.37
C LEU A 713 7.35 12.15 -3.62
N MET A 714 8.63 11.84 -3.44
CA MET A 714 9.64 11.74 -4.51
C MET A 714 9.88 10.31 -5.00
N VAL A 715 9.02 9.36 -4.62
CA VAL A 715 9.10 7.97 -5.07
C VAL A 715 9.13 7.87 -6.59
N ASP A 716 10.01 7.02 -7.12
CA ASP A 716 10.08 6.73 -8.55
C ASP A 716 8.91 5.83 -8.95
N SER A 717 8.39 6.00 -10.17
CA SER A 717 7.28 5.22 -10.72
C SER A 717 7.69 4.32 -11.89
N THR A 718 8.99 4.14 -12.16
CA THR A 718 9.48 3.19 -13.16
C THR A 718 9.13 1.74 -12.79
N ASP A 719 9.05 0.86 -13.80
CA ASP A 719 8.61 -0.55 -13.62
C ASP A 719 9.73 -1.58 -13.59
N ASP A 720 10.97 -1.13 -13.68
CA ASP A 720 12.08 -2.05 -13.76
C ASP A 720 12.27 -2.78 -12.42
N GLU A 721 12.77 -4.01 -12.49
CA GLU A 721 12.99 -4.84 -11.29
C GLU A 721 13.93 -4.17 -10.28
N VAL A 722 14.79 -3.27 -10.76
CA VAL A 722 15.63 -2.39 -9.94
C VAL A 722 14.78 -1.40 -9.14
N ALA A 723 13.77 -0.77 -9.76
CA ALA A 723 12.84 0.11 -9.07
C ALA A 723 12.00 -0.66 -8.05
N LYS A 724 11.49 -1.86 -8.36
CA LYS A 724 10.76 -2.69 -7.37
C LYS A 724 11.64 -3.12 -6.18
N ALA A 725 12.93 -3.35 -6.41
CA ALA A 725 13.87 -3.60 -5.31
C ALA A 725 14.11 -2.33 -4.47
N SER A 726 14.28 -1.19 -5.14
CA SER A 726 14.44 0.11 -4.51
C SER A 726 13.20 0.54 -3.71
N GLU A 727 11.99 0.24 -4.19
CA GLU A 727 10.73 0.49 -3.49
C GLU A 727 10.63 -0.33 -2.19
N ARG A 728 11.01 -1.61 -2.22
CA ARG A 728 11.04 -2.46 -1.02
C ARG A 728 12.03 -1.94 0.02
N GLU A 729 13.22 -1.53 -0.43
CA GLU A 729 14.23 -0.93 0.43
C GLU A 729 13.75 0.41 1.00
N LEU A 730 13.10 1.24 0.18
CA LEU A 730 12.46 2.48 0.61
C LEU A 730 11.43 2.21 1.71
N CYS A 731 10.50 1.28 1.50
CA CYS A 731 9.47 0.88 2.48
C CYS A 731 10.05 0.50 3.84
N ALA A 732 11.08 -0.35 3.86
CA ALA A 732 11.76 -0.72 5.11
C ALA A 732 12.49 0.48 5.76
N ARG A 733 13.04 1.39 4.93
CA ARG A 733 13.78 2.58 5.40
C ARG A 733 12.86 3.59 6.04
N LEU A 734 11.68 3.83 5.46
CA LEU A 734 10.66 4.71 6.03
C LEU A 734 10.26 4.26 7.45
N VAL A 735 10.12 2.95 7.68
CA VAL A 735 9.87 2.42 9.03
C VAL A 735 11.03 2.72 9.97
N ALA A 736 12.27 2.47 9.52
CA ALA A 736 13.47 2.68 10.33
C ALA A 736 13.67 4.15 10.72
N ASP A 737 13.40 5.08 9.79
CA ASP A 737 13.55 6.51 10.03
C ASP A 737 12.45 7.03 10.98
N LEU A 738 11.21 6.55 10.84
CA LEU A 738 10.12 6.88 11.76
C LEU A 738 10.31 6.29 13.18
N GLU A 739 11.07 5.21 13.35
CA GLU A 739 11.47 4.68 14.66
C GLU A 739 12.41 5.66 15.40
N GLY A 740 13.14 6.51 14.68
CA GLY A 740 13.95 7.58 15.24
C GLY A 740 13.15 8.80 15.72
N CYS A 741 11.87 8.93 15.36
CA CYS A 741 11.03 10.06 15.76
C CYS A 741 10.50 9.89 17.19
N GLN A 742 10.95 10.76 18.09
CA GLN A 742 10.55 10.82 19.51
C GLN A 742 9.99 12.20 19.84
N ALA A 743 8.97 12.25 20.70
CA ALA A 743 8.13 13.42 20.95
C ALA A 743 8.58 14.29 22.12
#